data_AF-A0AA39HJD3-F1
#
_entry.id   AF-A0AA39HJD3-F1
#
_cell.length_a   1.000
_cell.length_b   1.000
_cell.length_c   1.000
_cell.angle_alpha   90.00
_cell.angle_beta   90.00
_cell.angle_gamma   90.00
#
_symmetry.space_group_name_H-M   'P 1'
#
loop_
_entity.id
_entity.type
_entity.pdbx_description
1 polymer ?
#
loop_
_entity_poly.entity_id
_entity_poly.type
_entity_poly.pdbx_seq_one_letter_code
_entity_poly.pdbx_strand_id
1 'polypeptide(L)'
;MLLAGRKIQQVSRIWPRSCSSRAASNGLFDFCADLKQRQLICDSHPPSIPDKQSELLSTLPAVLYAGFDPTADGLHVGNLLVLTALCRSTLFDCRAIALVGSATALIGDPSGRSSERDELQKSTVISNTGRITEQIDRILGNLRKLNAAAKTEVVSNVDWWGNKNALEFRNISSNFRVGNMLRMGAIKTRLEEVAGINYSEFCYQIFQSADWHYLAEQYGCYFQLGGSDQLGHIDSGYDYIRRMNGKLSAGVCMPLVTDENGHKLGKSVSSGKSAIWLDAMKTPLKDFYDFFRTQSDEMAARLLMYYSLRPISEIQDLLQRAQRQPGEGVLQRALAEEITELVHGDGSVCVRDVTTLQMKPHFEDIKLAHKGQAVSRDSLSKLWTDLSDRKLISNEEVNGDSLSQSNGRLFAKVGDGADHLKLVDLLAIATLIRSARIGCQPVILVNSSSQAESVRSMVKHSNVDVEVYDVTTWWSKKSCIDFVREARPFRTENMLRMDIFKCQMDVGFGNDALVDVVMATREWQELASQRECFFQIRADGRKDFIEFGAKHVHNGFGVCITAEEKSNSSPGQAAALLDPTISLCERITSPYAFYQFFRNQHDTQAEKLTLTLSLKPVPEIQELILEHRANLGKWIAQTALAEEMTYLVHGERGLDVAQRCSKAMFGGSVEDWDNLDRETLINLFGASSTAELSRKSIGTMGDLADGARLDSHRGSALMKSGAFRVNGTKYVDPNAAVDFDLIRLANSGLTIVKWGRRSFSLVKWID
;
A
#
# COMPACT_ATOMS: atom_id res chain seq x y z
N MET A 1 -33.12 7.11 55.69
CA MET A 1 -33.79 7.10 54.37
C MET A 1 -34.16 8.51 53.85
N LEU A 2 -34.76 9.41 54.64
CA LEU A 2 -35.11 10.78 54.20
C LEU A 2 -33.91 11.70 53.87
N LEU A 3 -32.73 11.47 54.45
CA LEU A 3 -31.49 12.21 54.12
C LEU A 3 -30.80 11.72 52.84
N ALA A 4 -30.98 10.45 52.46
CA ALA A 4 -30.48 9.91 51.19
C ALA A 4 -31.31 10.42 50.00
N GLY A 5 -32.64 10.52 50.17
CA GLY A 5 -33.54 11.08 49.15
C GLY A 5 -33.32 12.57 48.87
N ARG A 6 -32.86 13.35 49.86
CA ARG A 6 -32.52 14.78 49.66
C ARG A 6 -31.20 15.00 48.91
N LYS A 7 -30.20 14.12 49.07
CA LYS A 7 -28.96 14.17 48.28
C LYS A 7 -29.18 13.80 46.81
N ILE A 8 -30.00 12.78 46.55
CA ILE A 8 -30.39 12.37 45.19
C ILE A 8 -31.18 13.50 44.48
N GLN A 9 -32.02 14.25 45.20
CA GLN A 9 -32.72 15.42 44.64
C GLN A 9 -31.83 16.65 44.40
N GLN A 10 -30.72 16.81 45.13
CA GLN A 10 -29.80 17.94 44.94
C GLN A 10 -28.91 17.76 43.70
N VAL A 11 -28.54 16.52 43.38
CA VAL A 11 -27.77 16.15 42.20
C VAL A 11 -28.64 16.21 40.93
N SER A 12 -29.91 15.77 41.00
CA SER A 12 -30.85 15.87 39.86
C SER A 12 -31.20 17.32 39.43
N ARG A 13 -30.79 18.34 40.19
CA ARG A 13 -30.99 19.77 39.88
C ARG A 13 -29.88 20.37 39.02
N ILE A 14 -28.77 19.65 38.83
CA ILE A 14 -27.59 20.10 38.06
C ILE A 14 -27.80 19.90 36.55
N TRP A 15 -28.80 19.12 36.14
CA TRP A 15 -29.05 18.78 34.74
C TRP A 15 -30.36 19.39 34.25
N PRO A 16 -30.40 20.03 33.05
CA PRO A 16 -31.64 20.59 32.53
C PRO A 16 -32.66 19.46 32.29
N ARG A 17 -33.87 19.64 32.85
CA ARG A 17 -35.05 18.91 32.36
C ARG A 17 -35.25 19.32 30.92
N SER A 18 -35.11 18.36 30.00
CA SER A 18 -35.36 18.42 28.56
C SER A 18 -35.94 19.76 28.09
N CYS A 19 -35.16 20.54 27.32
CA CYS A 19 -35.72 21.60 26.49
C CYS A 19 -36.62 20.96 25.43
N SER A 20 -37.89 20.76 25.77
CA SER A 20 -38.92 20.44 24.81
C SER A 20 -39.17 21.67 23.92
N SER A 21 -39.25 21.43 22.62
CA SER A 21 -39.58 22.35 21.51
C SER A 21 -38.48 23.29 21.01
N ARG A 22 -37.56 22.75 20.19
CA ARG A 22 -37.01 23.48 19.04
C ARG A 22 -37.20 22.63 17.77
N ALA A 23 -37.68 23.27 16.71
CA ALA A 23 -37.86 22.67 15.39
C ALA A 23 -36.53 22.13 14.87
N ALA A 24 -36.55 20.96 14.20
CA ALA A 24 -35.43 20.24 13.57
C ALA A 24 -34.09 20.99 13.59
N SER A 25 -33.44 21.01 14.75
CA SER A 25 -32.19 21.71 14.98
C SER A 25 -31.05 20.83 14.51
N ASN A 26 -30.10 21.41 13.79
CA ASN A 26 -28.95 20.68 13.32
C ASN A 26 -27.94 20.51 14.46
N GLY A 27 -28.01 19.37 15.15
CA GLY A 27 -27.28 19.12 16.38
C GLY A 27 -25.78 19.44 16.32
N LEU A 28 -25.15 19.20 15.17
CA LEU A 28 -23.72 19.44 14.99
C LEU A 28 -23.36 20.94 14.93
N PHE A 29 -24.19 21.74 14.26
CA PHE A 29 -23.99 23.20 14.20
C PHE A 29 -24.14 23.82 15.58
N ASP A 30 -25.19 23.45 16.32
CA ASP A 30 -25.44 23.97 17.67
C ASP A 30 -24.34 23.56 18.65
N PHE A 31 -23.84 22.32 18.52
CA PHE A 31 -22.68 21.85 19.29
C PHE A 31 -21.42 22.67 19.00
N CYS A 32 -21.10 22.92 17.73
CA CYS A 32 -19.94 23.76 17.37
C CYS A 32 -20.10 25.21 17.85
N ALA A 33 -21.33 25.75 17.85
CA ALA A 33 -21.62 27.08 18.39
C ALA A 33 -21.38 27.15 19.90
N ASP A 34 -21.80 26.12 20.66
CA ASP A 34 -21.51 26.00 22.10
C ASP A 34 -19.99 25.91 22.36
N LEU A 35 -19.26 25.06 21.60
CA LEU A 35 -17.81 24.97 21.73
C LEU A 35 -17.11 26.32 21.46
N LYS A 36 -17.57 27.06 20.44
CA LYS A 36 -17.04 28.39 20.14
C LYS A 36 -17.30 29.36 21.30
N GLN A 37 -18.51 29.39 21.85
CA GLN A 37 -18.85 30.25 23.00
C GLN A 37 -18.02 29.89 24.26
N ARG A 38 -17.64 28.62 24.39
CA ARG A 38 -16.73 28.13 25.44
C ARG A 38 -15.24 28.36 25.17
N GLN A 39 -14.89 28.89 24.00
CA GLN A 39 -13.51 29.07 23.54
C GLN A 39 -12.75 27.73 23.46
N LEU A 40 -13.45 26.67 23.04
CA LEU A 40 -12.92 25.32 22.95
C LEU A 40 -12.48 24.91 21.54
N ILE A 41 -12.69 25.75 20.53
CA ILE A 41 -12.18 25.51 19.17
C ILE A 41 -10.88 26.30 19.03
N CYS A 42 -9.73 25.61 19.01
CA CYS A 42 -8.45 26.25 18.71
C CYS A 42 -8.19 26.30 17.20
N ASP A 43 -8.41 25.17 16.54
CA ASP A 43 -8.25 24.99 15.09
C ASP A 43 -9.39 24.11 14.56
N SER A 44 -9.58 24.13 13.24
CA SER A 44 -10.65 23.37 12.59
C SER A 44 -10.33 23.05 11.14
N HIS A 45 -10.89 21.95 10.66
CA HIS A 45 -10.96 21.62 9.25
C HIS A 45 -12.42 21.41 8.81
N PRO A 46 -12.89 22.08 7.75
CA PRO A 46 -12.28 23.24 7.12
C PRO A 46 -12.13 24.41 8.11
N PRO A 47 -11.26 25.40 7.83
CA PRO A 47 -11.05 26.53 8.74
C PRO A 47 -12.34 27.34 9.00
N SER A 48 -12.41 27.98 10.17
CA SER A 48 -13.50 28.89 10.60
C SER A 48 -14.85 28.21 10.87
N ILE A 49 -14.85 27.00 11.46
CA ILE A 49 -16.05 26.37 12.03
C ILE A 49 -16.48 27.07 13.34
N PRO A 50 -17.79 27.31 13.57
CA PRO A 50 -18.94 27.06 12.68
C PRO A 50 -19.28 28.22 11.73
N ASP A 51 -18.65 29.39 11.85
CA ASP A 51 -19.13 30.64 11.20
C ASP A 51 -19.27 30.57 9.68
N LYS A 52 -18.21 30.12 8.99
CA LYS A 52 -18.18 30.07 7.51
C LYS A 52 -18.62 28.72 6.95
N GLN A 53 -18.83 27.73 7.82
CA GLN A 53 -19.10 26.34 7.47
C GLN A 53 -20.47 25.89 7.98
N SER A 54 -21.38 26.84 8.28
CA SER A 54 -22.70 26.54 8.81
C SER A 54 -23.52 25.65 7.87
N GLU A 55 -23.43 25.88 6.56
CA GLU A 55 -24.08 25.07 5.54
C GLU A 55 -23.49 23.64 5.52
N LEU A 56 -22.16 23.50 5.52
CA LEU A 56 -21.49 22.20 5.59
C LEU A 56 -21.96 21.42 6.82
N LEU A 57 -21.84 22.00 8.01
CA LEU A 57 -22.26 21.37 9.27
C LEU A 57 -23.74 21.00 9.25
N SER A 58 -24.55 21.78 8.53
CA SER A 58 -25.97 21.49 8.40
C SER A 58 -26.29 20.30 7.50
N THR A 59 -25.36 19.91 6.62
CA THR A 59 -25.53 18.76 5.72
C THR A 59 -24.95 17.47 6.28
N LEU A 60 -24.00 17.56 7.22
CA LEU A 60 -23.35 16.38 7.79
C LEU A 60 -24.29 15.65 8.76
N PRO A 61 -24.21 14.30 8.83
CA PRO A 61 -24.88 13.55 9.87
C PRO A 61 -24.41 13.99 11.26
N ALA A 62 -25.32 14.01 12.24
CA ALA A 62 -25.02 14.34 13.64
C ALA A 62 -24.33 13.16 14.37
N VAL A 63 -23.21 12.69 13.81
CA VAL A 63 -22.38 11.60 14.34
C VAL A 63 -20.93 12.08 14.35
N LEU A 64 -20.30 12.03 15.51
CA LEU A 64 -18.90 12.43 15.68
C LEU A 64 -18.12 11.41 16.50
N TYR A 65 -16.79 11.42 16.35
CA TYR A 65 -15.91 10.58 17.12
C TYR A 65 -14.71 11.31 17.70
N ALA A 66 -14.11 10.72 18.73
CA ALA A 66 -12.81 11.07 19.27
C ALA A 66 -11.95 9.82 19.47
N GLY A 67 -10.68 9.88 19.11
CA GLY A 67 -9.72 8.77 19.27
C GLY A 67 -8.94 8.84 20.58
N PHE A 68 -8.73 7.68 21.21
CA PHE A 68 -7.98 7.53 22.46
C PHE A 68 -6.99 6.36 22.36
N ASP A 69 -5.70 6.66 22.22
CA ASP A 69 -4.65 5.64 22.15
C ASP A 69 -4.28 5.10 23.55
N PRO A 70 -4.31 3.77 23.78
CA PRO A 70 -3.91 3.13 25.03
C PRO A 70 -2.39 3.09 25.30
N THR A 71 -1.77 4.28 25.31
CA THR A 71 -0.33 4.47 25.49
C THR A 71 0.15 4.34 26.94
N ALA A 72 -0.77 4.44 27.89
CA ALA A 72 -0.55 4.24 29.31
C ALA A 72 -1.68 3.38 29.86
N ASP A 73 -1.51 2.87 31.08
CA ASP A 73 -2.46 2.01 31.77
C ASP A 73 -3.64 2.78 32.36
N GLY A 74 -4.03 3.91 31.77
CA GLY A 74 -5.19 4.74 32.14
C GLY A 74 -5.19 6.10 31.43
N LEU A 75 -6.33 6.80 31.44
CA LEU A 75 -6.45 8.18 30.97
C LEU A 75 -6.14 9.17 32.11
N HIS A 76 -5.78 10.39 31.74
CA HIS A 76 -5.54 11.50 32.67
C HIS A 76 -6.40 12.72 32.29
N VAL A 77 -6.39 13.77 33.13
CA VAL A 77 -7.18 15.00 32.94
C VAL A 77 -7.01 15.64 31.55
N GLY A 78 -5.82 15.58 30.94
CA GLY A 78 -5.65 16.03 29.55
C GLY A 78 -6.57 15.33 28.52
N ASN A 79 -6.80 14.02 28.66
CA ASN A 79 -7.69 13.26 27.76
C ASN A 79 -9.17 13.51 28.09
N LEU A 80 -9.45 13.90 29.35
CA LEU A 80 -10.79 14.20 29.82
C LEU A 80 -11.42 15.35 29.04
N LEU A 81 -10.65 16.33 28.53
CA LEU A 81 -11.22 17.46 27.79
C LEU A 81 -11.95 17.00 26.53
N VAL A 82 -11.28 16.15 25.74
CA VAL A 82 -11.84 15.58 24.52
C VAL A 82 -13.00 14.65 24.83
N LEU A 83 -12.87 13.79 25.86
CA LEU A 83 -13.94 12.89 26.27
C LEU A 83 -15.18 13.65 26.78
N THR A 84 -14.97 14.77 27.47
CA THR A 84 -16.06 15.60 27.97
C THR A 84 -16.75 16.37 26.84
N ALA A 85 -16.00 16.82 25.83
CA ALA A 85 -16.59 17.38 24.62
C ALA A 85 -17.43 16.34 23.86
N LEU A 86 -16.96 15.09 23.81
CA LEU A 86 -17.72 13.97 23.25
C LEU A 86 -19.02 13.75 24.04
N CYS A 87 -18.97 13.74 25.38
CA CYS A 87 -20.15 13.69 26.24
C CYS A 87 -21.10 14.87 25.98
N ARG A 88 -20.55 16.08 25.88
CA ARG A 88 -21.30 17.32 25.64
C ARG A 88 -22.07 17.29 24.34
N SER A 89 -21.52 16.70 23.29
CA SER A 89 -22.21 16.60 21.99
C SER A 89 -23.56 15.89 22.08
N THR A 90 -23.73 14.96 23.04
CA THR A 90 -25.00 14.26 23.26
C THR A 90 -26.12 15.16 23.79
N LEU A 91 -25.78 16.33 24.35
CA LEU A 91 -26.74 17.35 24.76
C LEU A 91 -27.35 18.09 23.57
N PHE A 92 -26.72 17.97 22.40
CA PHE A 92 -27.14 18.56 21.13
C PHE A 92 -27.61 17.48 20.16
N ASP A 93 -28.19 16.39 20.68
CA ASP A 93 -28.74 15.25 19.91
C ASP A 93 -27.74 14.54 18.97
N CYS A 94 -26.44 14.77 19.15
CA CYS A 94 -25.42 14.07 18.39
C CYS A 94 -25.16 12.67 18.96
N ARG A 95 -24.84 11.71 18.08
CA ARG A 95 -24.30 10.41 18.46
C ARG A 95 -22.79 10.54 18.63
N ALA A 96 -22.29 10.11 19.78
CA ALA A 96 -20.90 10.28 20.17
C ALA A 96 -20.17 8.92 20.22
N ILE A 97 -19.11 8.78 19.43
CA ILE A 97 -18.31 7.56 19.30
C ILE A 97 -16.94 7.75 19.95
N ALA A 98 -16.63 6.99 20.99
CA ALA A 98 -15.28 6.92 21.54
C ALA A 98 -14.51 5.79 20.85
N LEU A 99 -13.50 6.15 20.05
CA LEU A 99 -12.64 5.19 19.37
C LEU A 99 -11.43 4.85 20.25
N VAL A 100 -11.31 3.60 20.67
CA VAL A 100 -10.12 3.09 21.37
C VAL A 100 -9.09 2.65 20.34
N GLY A 101 -7.97 3.37 20.30
CA GLY A 101 -6.93 3.26 19.30
C GLY A 101 -5.91 2.16 19.55
N SER A 102 -6.34 0.92 19.81
CA SER A 102 -5.42 -0.18 20.14
C SER A 102 -4.41 -0.50 19.03
N ALA A 103 -4.86 -0.49 17.77
CA ALA A 103 -3.98 -0.69 16.62
C ALA A 103 -3.02 0.49 16.44
N THR A 104 -3.52 1.73 16.52
CA THR A 104 -2.73 2.97 16.41
C THR A 104 -1.72 3.12 17.54
N ALA A 105 -2.06 2.68 18.77
CA ALA A 105 -1.13 2.68 19.90
C ALA A 105 0.03 1.70 19.75
N LEU A 106 -0.15 0.59 19.01
CA LEU A 106 0.94 -0.33 18.66
C LEU A 106 1.91 0.27 17.65
N ILE A 107 1.49 1.27 16.88
CA ILE A 107 2.30 2.01 15.90
C ILE A 107 2.99 3.21 16.57
N GLY A 108 2.20 4.08 17.22
CA GLY A 108 2.63 5.27 17.96
C GLY A 108 2.48 6.59 17.19
N ASP A 109 1.73 7.54 17.77
CA ASP A 109 1.55 8.90 17.22
C ASP A 109 2.83 9.76 17.36
N PRO A 110 3.38 10.30 16.25
CA PRO A 110 4.51 11.23 16.28
C PRO A 110 4.14 12.66 16.73
N SER A 111 2.85 13.03 16.79
CA SER A 111 2.42 14.41 17.06
C SER A 111 2.78 14.90 18.47
N GLY A 112 3.25 16.16 18.55
CA GLY A 112 3.48 16.87 19.81
C GLY A 112 4.67 16.39 20.66
N ARG A 113 5.66 15.70 20.06
CA ARG A 113 6.88 15.19 20.70
C ARG A 113 8.15 15.42 19.86
N SER A 114 9.30 15.48 20.53
CA SER A 114 10.64 15.66 19.94
C SER A 114 11.51 14.39 19.95
N SER A 115 10.95 13.24 20.35
CA SER A 115 11.67 11.97 20.42
C SER A 115 10.77 10.80 20.05
N GLU A 116 11.39 9.72 19.57
CA GLU A 116 10.73 8.45 19.24
C GLU A 116 10.10 7.82 20.50
N ARG A 117 8.97 7.12 20.36
CA ARG A 117 8.36 6.38 21.49
C ARG A 117 9.11 5.09 21.79
N ASP A 118 9.21 4.65 23.04
CA ASP A 118 9.60 3.26 23.29
C ASP A 118 8.54 2.27 22.77
N GLU A 119 8.97 1.10 22.30
CA GLU A 119 8.06 0.08 21.79
C GLU A 119 7.24 -0.54 22.92
N LEU A 120 5.92 -0.37 22.86
CA LEU A 120 5.02 -1.06 23.78
C LEU A 120 4.87 -2.53 23.37
N GLN A 121 5.02 -3.41 24.36
CA GLN A 121 4.72 -4.83 24.17
C GLN A 121 3.22 -4.99 23.87
N LYS A 122 2.87 -5.95 22.99
CA LYS A 122 1.48 -6.26 22.64
C LYS A 122 0.63 -6.53 23.89
N SER A 123 1.17 -7.30 24.83
CA SER A 123 0.54 -7.62 26.11
C SER A 123 0.20 -6.37 26.93
N THR A 124 1.11 -5.39 26.97
CA THR A 124 0.90 -4.10 27.64
C THR A 124 -0.21 -3.30 26.97
N VAL A 125 -0.22 -3.21 25.62
CA VAL A 125 -1.27 -2.48 24.91
C VAL A 125 -2.64 -3.15 25.07
N ILE A 126 -2.70 -4.49 25.08
CA ILE A 126 -3.95 -5.22 25.34
C ILE A 126 -4.45 -4.94 26.76
N SER A 127 -3.58 -5.02 27.77
CA SER A 127 -3.93 -4.69 29.15
C SER A 127 -4.40 -3.23 29.29
N ASN A 128 -3.70 -2.29 28.65
CA ASN A 128 -4.07 -0.87 28.67
C ASN A 128 -5.40 -0.62 27.94
N THR A 129 -5.63 -1.32 26.83
CA THR A 129 -6.88 -1.26 26.06
C THR A 129 -8.06 -1.63 26.95
N GLY A 130 -8.00 -2.78 27.63
CA GLY A 130 -9.09 -3.20 28.54
C GLY A 130 -9.38 -2.15 29.60
N ARG A 131 -8.35 -1.64 30.29
CA ARG A 131 -8.49 -0.60 31.33
C ARG A 131 -9.07 0.71 30.80
N ILE A 132 -8.63 1.15 29.61
CA ILE A 132 -9.09 2.41 29.02
C ILE A 132 -10.52 2.27 28.50
N THR A 133 -10.86 1.14 27.86
CA THR A 133 -12.23 0.84 27.44
C THR A 133 -13.16 0.85 28.65
N GLU A 134 -12.82 0.12 29.73
CA GLU A 134 -13.61 0.12 30.97
C GLU A 134 -13.78 1.53 31.57
N GLN A 135 -12.73 2.34 31.53
CA GLN A 135 -12.76 3.70 32.04
C GLN A 135 -13.65 4.63 31.19
N ILE A 136 -13.58 4.53 29.86
CA ILE A 136 -14.44 5.28 28.95
C ILE A 136 -15.89 4.82 29.11
N ASP A 137 -16.14 3.50 29.15
CA ASP A 137 -17.46 2.92 29.36
C ASP A 137 -18.07 3.35 30.70
N ARG A 138 -17.27 3.43 31.77
CA ARG A 138 -17.71 3.94 33.06
C ARG A 138 -18.17 5.39 32.96
N ILE A 139 -17.39 6.25 32.31
CA ILE A 139 -17.70 7.67 32.14
C ILE A 139 -18.96 7.86 31.28
N LEU A 140 -19.03 7.18 30.13
CA LEU A 140 -20.20 7.24 29.25
C LEU A 140 -21.43 6.59 29.91
N GLY A 141 -21.24 5.56 30.73
CA GLY A 141 -22.29 4.93 31.53
C GLY A 141 -22.84 5.86 32.61
N ASN A 142 -21.97 6.61 33.30
CA ASN A 142 -22.38 7.65 34.24
C ASN A 142 -23.14 8.78 33.53
N LEU A 143 -22.66 9.20 32.35
CA LEU A 143 -23.40 10.16 31.51
C LEU A 143 -24.80 9.65 31.17
N ARG A 144 -24.97 8.38 30.77
CA ARG A 144 -26.30 7.81 30.45
C ARG A 144 -27.22 7.74 31.69
N LYS A 145 -26.68 7.60 32.89
CA LYS A 145 -27.47 7.70 34.14
C LYS A 145 -27.97 9.13 34.37
N LEU A 146 -27.15 10.13 34.04
CA LEU A 146 -27.52 11.55 34.13
C LEU A 146 -28.47 11.97 33.00
N ASN A 147 -28.27 11.44 31.80
CA ASN A 147 -29.06 11.70 30.60
C ASN A 147 -29.36 10.40 29.84
N ALA A 148 -30.53 9.81 30.08
CA ALA A 148 -30.93 8.56 29.45
C ALA A 148 -31.08 8.64 27.91
N ALA A 149 -31.20 9.84 27.35
CA ALA A 149 -31.27 10.05 25.89
C ALA A 149 -29.88 10.10 25.22
N ALA A 150 -28.79 10.10 25.99
CA ALA A 150 -27.44 10.21 25.46
C ALA A 150 -27.07 8.99 24.59
N LYS A 151 -26.82 9.25 23.29
CA LYS A 151 -26.40 8.24 22.32
C LYS A 151 -24.87 8.15 22.28
N THR A 152 -24.31 7.18 22.98
CA THR A 152 -22.86 6.99 23.06
C THR A 152 -22.45 5.56 22.74
N GLU A 153 -21.30 5.39 22.12
CA GLU A 153 -20.76 4.09 21.74
C GLU A 153 -19.23 4.07 21.90
N VAL A 154 -18.69 2.92 22.28
CA VAL A 154 -17.25 2.68 22.35
C VAL A 154 -16.91 1.63 21.30
N VAL A 155 -15.96 1.93 20.44
CA VAL A 155 -15.51 1.05 19.35
C VAL A 155 -13.99 0.92 19.39
N SER A 156 -13.42 -0.20 18.92
CA SER A 156 -11.97 -0.37 18.87
C SER A 156 -11.49 -0.52 17.44
N ASN A 157 -10.41 0.19 17.09
CA ASN A 157 -9.83 0.05 15.74
C ASN A 157 -9.14 -1.30 15.51
N VAL A 158 -8.88 -2.07 16.56
CA VAL A 158 -8.38 -3.45 16.40
C VAL A 158 -9.41 -4.34 15.71
N ASP A 159 -10.70 -4.01 15.78
CA ASP A 159 -11.77 -4.84 15.21
C ASP A 159 -11.68 -4.93 13.68
N TRP A 160 -11.26 -3.83 13.02
CA TRP A 160 -11.04 -3.81 11.57
C TRP A 160 -9.58 -3.94 11.15
N TRP A 161 -8.61 -3.46 11.95
CA TRP A 161 -7.19 -3.66 11.63
C TRP A 161 -6.68 -5.06 11.95
N GLY A 162 -7.24 -5.73 12.95
CA GLY A 162 -6.83 -7.07 13.35
C GLY A 162 -7.03 -8.11 12.25
N ASN A 163 -8.01 -7.89 11.38
CA ASN A 163 -8.32 -8.77 10.25
C ASN A 163 -7.58 -8.39 8.96
N LYS A 164 -6.88 -7.25 8.91
CA LYS A 164 -6.17 -6.78 7.72
C LYS A 164 -4.76 -7.34 7.65
N ASN A 165 -4.37 -7.76 6.46
CA ASN A 165 -3.00 -8.23 6.18
C ASN A 165 -2.15 -7.13 5.51
N ALA A 166 -0.85 -7.42 5.34
CA ALA A 166 0.09 -6.46 4.78
C ALA A 166 -0.25 -6.02 3.34
N LEU A 167 -0.89 -6.88 2.54
CA LEU A 167 -1.33 -6.54 1.18
C LEU A 167 -2.51 -5.57 1.20
N GLU A 168 -3.49 -5.79 2.09
CA GLU A 168 -4.60 -4.85 2.29
C GLU A 168 -4.10 -3.48 2.77
N PHE A 169 -3.08 -3.46 3.64
CA PHE A 169 -2.43 -2.21 4.03
C PHE A 169 -1.76 -1.50 2.84
N ARG A 170 -1.03 -2.22 1.99
CA ARG A 170 -0.43 -1.66 0.76
C ARG A 170 -1.50 -0.99 -0.10
N ASN A 171 -2.64 -1.66 -0.31
CA ASN A 171 -3.77 -1.14 -1.09
C ASN A 171 -4.40 0.13 -0.49
N ILE A 172 -4.50 0.22 0.83
CA ILE A 172 -4.96 1.44 1.51
C ILE A 172 -3.94 2.56 1.32
N SER A 173 -2.66 2.24 1.56
CA SER A 173 -1.56 3.21 1.58
C SER A 173 -1.26 3.86 0.23
N SER A 174 -1.55 3.18 -0.88
CA SER A 174 -1.32 3.71 -2.25
C SER A 174 -2.12 4.99 -2.55
N ASN A 175 -3.18 5.25 -1.78
CA ASN A 175 -4.01 6.45 -1.89
C ASN A 175 -3.37 7.69 -1.21
N PHE A 176 -2.31 7.49 -0.42
CA PHE A 176 -1.60 8.54 0.29
C PHE A 176 -0.37 8.96 -0.53
N ARG A 177 -0.26 10.27 -0.80
CA ARG A 177 0.87 10.85 -1.52
C ARG A 177 1.95 11.27 -0.53
N VAL A 178 3.17 10.74 -0.69
CA VAL A 178 4.28 10.96 0.25
C VAL A 178 4.56 12.46 0.43
N GLY A 179 4.57 13.24 -0.66
CA GLY A 179 4.78 14.69 -0.58
C GLY A 179 3.77 15.42 0.31
N ASN A 180 2.51 14.97 0.37
CA ASN A 180 1.50 15.56 1.26
C ASN A 180 1.76 15.17 2.71
N MET A 181 2.07 13.89 2.94
CA MET A 181 2.37 13.34 4.27
C MET A 181 3.55 14.07 4.93
N LEU A 182 4.59 14.39 4.15
CA LEU A 182 5.78 15.11 4.63
C LEU A 182 5.50 16.57 5.01
N ARG A 183 4.43 17.18 4.47
CA ARG A 183 4.05 18.56 4.81
C ARG A 183 3.31 18.66 6.14
N MET A 184 2.86 17.54 6.70
CA MET A 184 2.23 17.53 8.01
C MET A 184 3.22 18.04 9.06
N GLY A 185 2.81 19.06 9.83
CA GLY A 185 3.72 19.79 10.73
C GLY A 185 4.49 18.87 11.68
N ALA A 186 3.81 17.87 12.27
CA ALA A 186 4.43 16.88 13.16
C ALA A 186 5.56 16.08 12.49
N ILE A 187 5.38 15.67 11.22
CA ILE A 187 6.38 14.90 10.48
C ILE A 187 7.53 15.80 10.05
N LYS A 188 7.21 17.01 9.57
CA LYS A 188 8.22 17.98 9.13
C LYS A 188 9.21 18.30 10.26
N THR A 189 8.71 18.59 11.46
CA THR A 189 9.57 18.86 12.63
C THR A 189 10.44 17.66 12.97
N ARG A 190 9.90 16.43 12.95
CA ARG A 190 10.65 15.20 13.27
C ARG A 190 11.73 14.86 12.24
N LEU A 191 11.53 15.20 10.95
CA LEU A 191 12.51 15.00 9.90
C LEU A 191 13.71 15.96 9.99
N GLU A 192 13.51 17.14 10.56
CA GLU A 192 14.56 18.14 10.77
C GLU A 192 15.40 17.85 12.04
N GLU A 193 14.88 17.03 12.97
CA GLU A 193 15.58 16.60 14.18
C GLU A 193 16.60 15.47 13.90
N VAL A 194 17.67 15.41 14.71
CA VAL A 194 18.70 14.35 14.64
C VAL A 194 18.11 12.94 14.82
N ALA A 195 17.05 12.82 15.62
CA ALA A 195 16.38 11.54 15.90
C ALA A 195 15.60 10.97 14.71
N GLY A 196 15.25 11.80 13.72
CA GLY A 196 14.49 11.40 12.53
C GLY A 196 13.12 10.78 12.84
N ILE A 197 12.49 10.17 11.81
CA ILE A 197 11.20 9.49 11.93
C ILE A 197 11.28 8.08 11.34
N ASN A 198 10.92 7.07 12.12
CA ASN A 198 10.86 5.71 11.61
C ASN A 198 9.60 5.50 10.73
N TYR A 199 9.64 4.49 9.87
CA TYR A 199 8.55 4.22 8.92
C TYR A 199 7.23 3.85 9.62
N SER A 200 7.32 3.19 10.79
CA SER A 200 6.15 2.85 11.60
C SER A 200 5.39 4.11 12.04
N GLU A 201 6.06 5.06 12.70
CA GLU A 201 5.50 6.35 13.12
C GLU A 201 4.99 7.16 11.92
N PHE A 202 5.70 7.13 10.79
CA PHE A 202 5.26 7.78 9.55
C PHE A 202 3.91 7.24 9.03
N CYS A 203 3.65 5.94 9.20
CA CYS A 203 2.40 5.29 8.80
C CYS A 203 1.21 5.60 9.72
N TYR A 204 1.42 6.18 10.91
CA TYR A 204 0.34 6.44 11.88
C TYR A 204 -0.82 7.25 11.26
N GLN A 205 -0.52 8.26 10.46
CA GLN A 205 -1.52 9.08 9.77
C GLN A 205 -2.41 8.27 8.81
N ILE A 206 -1.89 7.17 8.23
CA ILE A 206 -2.64 6.28 7.34
C ILE A 206 -3.68 5.52 8.18
N PHE A 207 -3.27 5.00 9.34
CA PHE A 207 -4.16 4.28 10.25
C PHE A 207 -5.30 5.19 10.72
N GLN A 208 -4.99 6.39 11.22
CA GLN A 208 -6.01 7.32 11.71
C GLN A 208 -6.96 7.81 10.60
N SER A 209 -6.44 8.06 9.40
CA SER A 209 -7.27 8.47 8.26
C SER A 209 -8.21 7.35 7.80
N ALA A 210 -7.71 6.11 7.77
CA ALA A 210 -8.52 4.95 7.42
C ALA A 210 -9.50 4.55 8.52
N ASP A 211 -9.18 4.80 9.81
CA ASP A 211 -10.15 4.69 10.91
C ASP A 211 -11.33 5.64 10.68
N TRP A 212 -11.06 6.89 10.32
CA TRP A 212 -12.14 7.84 10.04
C TRP A 212 -12.97 7.41 8.84
N HIS A 213 -12.33 6.94 7.76
CA HIS A 213 -13.05 6.41 6.60
C HIS A 213 -13.96 5.23 6.98
N TYR A 214 -13.48 4.28 7.79
CA TYR A 214 -14.28 3.17 8.28
C TYR A 214 -15.49 3.66 9.08
N LEU A 215 -15.28 4.61 10.01
CA LEU A 215 -16.37 5.20 10.79
C LEU A 215 -17.37 5.97 9.92
N ALA A 216 -16.90 6.62 8.86
CA ALA A 216 -17.74 7.30 7.89
C ALA A 216 -18.64 6.32 7.12
N GLU A 217 -18.12 5.17 6.70
CA GLU A 217 -18.88 4.15 5.98
C GLU A 217 -19.86 3.38 6.87
N GLN A 218 -19.40 2.93 8.04
CA GLN A 218 -20.18 2.04 8.90
C GLN A 218 -21.16 2.79 9.81
N TYR A 219 -20.79 3.98 10.27
CA TYR A 219 -21.55 4.74 11.27
C TYR A 219 -22.07 6.08 10.74
N GLY A 220 -21.74 6.46 9.51
CA GLY A 220 -22.07 7.79 8.97
C GLY A 220 -21.32 8.92 9.69
N CYS A 221 -20.17 8.63 10.28
CA CYS A 221 -19.40 9.58 11.10
C CYS A 221 -18.45 10.44 10.25
N TYR A 222 -18.91 11.63 9.86
CA TYR A 222 -18.12 12.59 9.07
C TYR A 222 -17.57 13.75 9.91
N PHE A 223 -17.55 13.62 11.24
CA PHE A 223 -17.03 14.65 12.13
C PHE A 223 -16.01 14.12 13.16
N GLN A 224 -14.83 14.72 13.26
CA GLN A 224 -13.77 14.32 14.20
C GLN A 224 -13.48 15.38 15.26
N LEU A 225 -13.33 14.95 16.52
CA LEU A 225 -12.75 15.74 17.59
C LEU A 225 -11.31 15.30 17.87
N GLY A 226 -10.43 16.27 18.13
CA GLY A 226 -9.05 16.01 18.52
C GLY A 226 -8.48 17.07 19.46
N GLY A 227 -7.28 16.84 19.97
CA GLY A 227 -6.48 17.90 20.59
C GLY A 227 -5.85 18.83 19.55
N SER A 228 -5.27 19.95 19.97
CA SER A 228 -4.60 20.92 19.09
C SER A 228 -3.49 20.32 18.22
N ASP A 229 -2.88 19.22 18.67
CA ASP A 229 -1.84 18.48 17.96
C ASP A 229 -2.36 17.53 16.87
N GLN A 230 -3.68 17.38 16.73
CA GLN A 230 -4.31 16.43 15.81
C GLN A 230 -4.75 17.05 14.47
N LEU A 231 -4.58 18.37 14.27
CA LEU A 231 -5.08 19.05 13.06
C LEU A 231 -4.55 18.41 11.77
N GLY A 232 -3.25 18.11 11.72
CA GLY A 232 -2.64 17.48 10.53
C GLY A 232 -3.21 16.09 10.22
N HIS A 233 -3.60 15.33 11.25
CA HIS A 233 -4.23 14.03 11.07
C HIS A 233 -5.70 14.16 10.63
N ILE A 234 -6.42 15.17 11.12
CA ILE A 234 -7.77 15.53 10.64
C ILE A 234 -7.73 15.94 9.18
N ASP A 235 -6.77 16.78 8.77
CA ASP A 235 -6.59 17.20 7.38
C ASP A 235 -6.35 15.98 6.46
N SER A 236 -5.47 15.06 6.88
CA SER A 236 -5.17 13.82 6.14
C SER A 236 -6.40 12.92 6.01
N GLY A 237 -7.18 12.78 7.08
CA GLY A 237 -8.42 12.00 7.09
C GLY A 237 -9.50 12.60 6.20
N TYR A 238 -9.67 13.92 6.21
CA TYR A 238 -10.57 14.63 5.29
C TYR A 238 -10.21 14.38 3.83
N ASP A 239 -8.93 14.58 3.49
CA ASP A 239 -8.41 14.35 2.14
C ASP A 239 -8.64 12.91 1.69
N TYR A 240 -8.44 11.94 2.59
CA TYR A 240 -8.64 10.53 2.31
C TYR A 240 -10.12 10.19 2.08
N ILE A 241 -11.02 10.62 2.95
CA ILE A 241 -12.48 10.40 2.79
C ILE A 241 -12.97 11.00 1.47
N ARG A 242 -12.56 12.23 1.15
CA ARG A 242 -12.94 12.91 -0.08
C ARG A 242 -12.47 12.15 -1.32
N ARG A 243 -11.29 11.54 -1.29
CA ARG A 243 -10.78 10.70 -2.39
C ARG A 243 -11.55 9.39 -2.52
N MET A 244 -11.86 8.74 -1.40
CA MET A 244 -12.46 7.40 -1.40
C MET A 244 -13.93 7.41 -1.79
N ASN A 245 -14.72 8.38 -1.31
CA ASN A 245 -16.16 8.39 -1.54
C ASN A 245 -16.75 9.76 -1.94
N GLY A 246 -15.90 10.77 -2.19
CA GLY A 246 -16.34 12.09 -2.69
C GLY A 246 -17.06 12.97 -1.67
N LYS A 247 -17.26 12.50 -0.43
CA LYS A 247 -18.00 13.24 0.60
C LYS A 247 -17.10 14.22 1.35
N LEU A 248 -17.73 15.28 1.86
CA LEU A 248 -17.08 16.23 2.76
C LEU A 248 -17.13 15.71 4.19
N SER A 249 -16.12 16.05 4.97
CA SER A 249 -16.07 15.84 6.41
C SER A 249 -15.57 17.10 7.11
N ALA A 250 -15.68 17.14 8.43
CA ALA A 250 -15.19 18.26 9.22
C ALA A 250 -14.60 17.79 10.56
N GLY A 251 -13.81 18.63 11.20
CA GLY A 251 -13.27 18.33 12.50
C GLY A 251 -12.82 19.59 13.23
N VAL A 252 -12.77 19.50 14.55
CA VAL A 252 -12.31 20.58 15.41
C VAL A 252 -11.28 20.09 16.40
N CYS A 253 -10.29 20.95 16.64
CA CYS A 253 -9.24 20.72 17.60
C CYS A 253 -9.50 21.52 18.87
N MET A 254 -9.32 20.85 20.00
CA MET A 254 -9.52 21.40 21.33
C MET A 254 -8.19 21.92 21.89
N PRO A 255 -8.19 23.02 22.67
CA PRO A 255 -6.97 23.59 23.21
C PRO A 255 -6.27 22.63 24.19
N LEU A 256 -4.95 22.77 24.30
CA LEU A 256 -4.21 22.13 25.38
C LEU A 256 -4.61 22.76 26.72
N VAL A 257 -4.84 21.91 27.71
CA VAL A 257 -5.14 22.35 29.07
C VAL A 257 -3.81 22.74 29.74
N THR A 258 -3.66 24.02 30.08
CA THR A 258 -2.43 24.56 30.67
C THR A 258 -2.68 25.23 32.01
N ASP A 259 -1.69 25.18 32.91
CA ASP A 259 -1.67 25.97 34.14
C ASP A 259 -1.45 27.47 33.86
N GLU A 260 -1.48 28.29 34.92
CA GLU A 260 -1.25 29.75 34.84
C GLU A 260 0.15 30.12 34.33
N ASN A 261 1.11 29.19 34.43
CA ASN A 261 2.48 29.34 33.95
C ASN A 261 2.67 28.77 32.53
N GLY A 262 1.60 28.28 31.88
CA GLY A 262 1.63 27.71 30.54
C GLY A 262 2.06 26.23 30.46
N HIS A 263 2.24 25.54 31.59
CA HIS A 263 2.59 24.12 31.60
C HIS A 263 1.37 23.22 31.34
N LYS A 264 1.57 22.14 30.58
CA LYS A 264 0.49 21.17 30.25
C LYS A 264 -0.01 20.45 31.50
N LEU A 265 -1.31 20.54 31.77
CA LEU A 265 -1.99 19.78 32.81
C LEU A 265 -2.15 18.31 32.37
N GLY A 266 -1.33 17.42 32.94
CA GLY A 266 -1.43 15.96 32.71
C GLY A 266 -0.15 15.23 32.25
N LYS A 267 0.96 15.93 31.97
CA LYS A 267 2.28 15.30 31.76
C LYS A 267 3.31 15.90 32.71
N SER A 268 3.73 15.12 33.70
CA SER A 268 4.76 15.47 34.68
C SER A 268 6.13 15.60 34.03
N VAL A 269 6.55 16.81 33.66
CA VAL A 269 7.98 17.07 33.42
C VAL A 269 8.44 18.43 33.98
N SER A 270 7.57 19.44 34.12
CA SER A 270 8.01 20.79 34.54
C SER A 270 7.72 21.19 35.99
N SER A 271 6.87 20.48 36.74
CA SER A 271 6.38 20.93 38.06
C SER A 271 6.54 19.95 39.22
N GLY A 272 7.24 18.83 39.06
CA GLY A 272 7.52 17.86 40.14
C GLY A 272 6.29 17.11 40.72
N LYS A 273 5.06 17.37 40.24
CA LYS A 273 3.84 16.62 40.61
C LYS A 273 3.50 15.56 39.57
N SER A 274 3.00 14.40 40.03
CA SER A 274 2.50 13.29 39.20
C SER A 274 1.27 13.69 38.37
N ALA A 275 1.06 13.01 37.23
CA ALA A 275 -0.12 13.22 36.40
C ALA A 275 -1.40 12.86 37.19
N ILE A 276 -2.47 13.63 36.99
CA ILE A 276 -3.79 13.36 37.60
C ILE A 276 -4.53 12.38 36.71
N TRP A 277 -4.57 11.12 37.14
CA TRP A 277 -5.21 10.02 36.43
C TRP A 277 -6.72 9.97 36.73
N LEU A 278 -7.50 9.47 35.78
CA LEU A 278 -8.93 9.22 35.96
C LEU A 278 -9.20 7.87 36.68
N ASP A 279 -8.15 7.10 36.94
CA ASP A 279 -8.20 5.84 37.67
C ASP A 279 -7.99 6.11 39.16
N ALA A 280 -8.96 5.69 39.97
CA ALA A 280 -8.95 5.85 41.43
C ALA A 280 -7.78 5.11 42.10
N MET A 281 -7.23 4.07 41.44
CA MET A 281 -6.07 3.33 41.94
C MET A 281 -4.75 4.09 41.77
N LYS A 282 -4.68 5.01 40.78
CA LYS A 282 -3.49 5.82 40.51
C LYS A 282 -3.57 7.23 41.07
N THR A 283 -4.76 7.80 41.07
CA THR A 283 -5.06 9.05 41.77
C THR A 283 -6.24 8.79 42.68
N PRO A 284 -6.03 8.68 44.01
CA PRO A 284 -7.10 8.50 44.97
C PRO A 284 -8.22 9.51 44.75
N LEU A 285 -9.48 9.09 44.97
CA LEU A 285 -10.67 9.93 44.72
C LEU A 285 -10.58 11.30 45.41
N LYS A 286 -10.03 11.33 46.62
CA LYS A 286 -9.79 12.56 47.36
C LYS A 286 -8.81 13.48 46.65
N ASP A 287 -7.70 12.95 46.13
CA ASP A 287 -6.68 13.74 45.44
C ASP A 287 -7.20 14.26 44.09
N PHE A 288 -8.03 13.47 43.40
CA PHE A 288 -8.71 13.89 42.17
C PHE A 288 -9.70 15.03 42.44
N TYR A 289 -10.52 14.89 43.49
CA TYR A 289 -11.45 15.94 43.92
C TYR A 289 -10.70 17.21 44.38
N ASP A 290 -9.67 17.04 45.20
CA ASP A 290 -8.85 18.11 45.74
C ASP A 290 -8.15 18.88 44.61
N PHE A 291 -7.68 18.19 43.57
CA PHE A 291 -7.10 18.83 42.39
C PHE A 291 -8.02 19.90 41.81
N PHE A 292 -9.31 19.62 41.59
CA PHE A 292 -10.25 20.66 41.12
C PHE A 292 -10.64 21.65 42.23
N ARG A 293 -10.67 21.18 43.49
CA ARG A 293 -11.08 22.01 44.64
C ARG A 293 -10.08 23.12 45.00
N THR A 294 -8.80 22.92 44.69
CA THR A 294 -7.68 23.81 45.07
C THR A 294 -7.26 24.79 43.97
N GLN A 295 -7.96 24.85 42.84
CA GLN A 295 -7.65 25.78 41.76
C GLN A 295 -7.97 27.23 42.15
N SER A 296 -7.24 28.19 41.57
CA SER A 296 -7.59 29.61 41.65
C SER A 296 -8.98 29.88 41.08
N ASP A 297 -9.60 31.01 41.43
CA ASP A 297 -10.93 31.36 40.92
C ASP A 297 -10.91 31.54 39.40
N GLU A 298 -9.83 32.13 38.86
CA GLU A 298 -9.60 32.31 37.42
C GLU A 298 -9.47 30.97 36.70
N MET A 299 -8.68 30.05 37.26
CA MET A 299 -8.52 28.71 36.72
C MET A 299 -9.83 27.91 36.83
N ALA A 300 -10.53 27.97 37.97
CA ALA A 300 -11.80 27.28 38.15
C ALA A 300 -12.86 27.75 37.14
N ALA A 301 -12.92 29.06 36.87
CA ALA A 301 -13.77 29.63 35.83
C ALA A 301 -13.43 29.08 34.43
N ARG A 302 -12.15 29.01 34.08
CA ARG A 302 -11.69 28.43 32.81
C ARG A 302 -12.01 26.93 32.71
N LEU A 303 -11.72 26.17 33.76
CA LEU A 303 -11.97 24.72 33.78
C LEU A 303 -13.47 24.38 33.77
N LEU A 304 -14.32 25.23 34.35
CA LEU A 304 -15.78 25.12 34.21
C LEU A 304 -16.22 25.22 32.75
N MET A 305 -15.68 26.20 32.00
CA MET A 305 -15.99 26.30 30.56
C MET A 305 -15.52 25.07 29.79
N TYR A 306 -14.40 24.47 30.21
CA TYR A 306 -13.78 23.32 29.55
C TYR A 306 -14.51 22.00 29.82
N TYR A 307 -14.78 21.69 31.08
CA TYR A 307 -15.26 20.38 31.51
C TYR A 307 -16.73 20.34 31.94
N SER A 308 -17.35 21.45 32.33
CA SER A 308 -18.75 21.39 32.76
C SER A 308 -19.68 21.05 31.58
N LEU A 309 -20.66 20.19 31.84
CA LEU A 309 -21.76 19.85 30.94
C LEU A 309 -22.99 20.75 31.19
N ARG A 310 -22.92 21.65 32.19
CA ARG A 310 -23.96 22.65 32.44
C ARG A 310 -24.14 23.61 31.27
N PRO A 311 -25.37 24.12 31.02
CA PRO A 311 -25.60 25.19 30.07
C PRO A 311 -24.75 26.43 30.38
N ILE A 312 -24.35 27.16 29.35
CA ILE A 312 -23.49 28.35 29.51
C ILE A 312 -24.17 29.42 30.39
N SER A 313 -25.49 29.56 30.32
CA SER A 313 -26.24 30.47 31.19
C SER A 313 -26.08 30.12 32.68
N GLU A 314 -26.07 28.83 33.03
CA GLU A 314 -25.88 28.39 34.42
C GLU A 314 -24.43 28.61 34.88
N ILE A 315 -23.46 28.41 33.99
CA ILE A 315 -22.05 28.74 34.27
C ILE A 315 -21.89 30.24 34.50
N GLN A 316 -22.53 31.08 33.69
CA GLN A 316 -22.54 32.54 33.89
C GLN A 316 -23.15 32.94 35.23
N ASP A 317 -24.24 32.29 35.66
CA ASP A 317 -24.83 32.50 36.97
C ASP A 317 -23.88 32.10 38.11
N LEU A 318 -23.16 30.98 37.98
CA LEU A 318 -22.14 30.54 38.94
C LEU A 318 -21.00 31.57 39.04
N LEU A 319 -20.51 32.08 37.91
CA LEU A 319 -19.48 33.12 37.86
C LEU A 319 -19.95 34.41 38.55
N GLN A 320 -21.18 34.85 38.32
CA GLN A 320 -21.75 36.02 39.00
C GLN A 320 -21.90 35.81 40.51
N ARG A 321 -22.27 34.60 40.96
CA ARG A 321 -22.34 34.28 42.39
C ARG A 321 -20.98 34.30 43.05
N ALA A 322 -19.96 33.74 42.40
CA ALA A 322 -18.59 33.73 42.89
C ALA A 322 -18.03 35.16 43.05
N GLN A 323 -18.35 36.07 42.13
CA GLN A 323 -17.98 37.49 42.24
C GLN A 323 -18.62 38.20 43.44
N ARG A 324 -19.83 37.80 43.85
CA ARG A 324 -20.53 38.36 45.01
C ARG A 324 -20.04 37.81 46.35
N GLN A 325 -19.44 36.62 46.35
CA GLN A 325 -18.95 35.91 47.54
C GLN A 325 -17.55 35.33 47.31
N PRO A 326 -16.52 36.18 47.15
CA PRO A 326 -15.15 35.72 46.96
C PRO A 326 -14.67 34.93 48.19
N GLY A 327 -14.03 33.77 47.95
CA GLY A 327 -13.43 32.94 49.01
C GLY A 327 -14.23 31.72 49.49
N GLU A 328 -15.50 31.56 49.12
CA GLU A 328 -16.28 30.35 49.47
C GLU A 328 -15.93 29.12 48.61
N GLY A 329 -15.16 29.31 47.53
CA GLY A 329 -14.74 28.25 46.62
C GLY A 329 -15.91 27.59 45.88
N VAL A 330 -16.95 28.37 45.54
CA VAL A 330 -18.19 27.88 44.92
C VAL A 330 -17.92 27.27 43.55
N LEU A 331 -17.06 27.88 42.73
CA LEU A 331 -16.70 27.41 41.40
C LEU A 331 -15.94 26.08 41.46
N GLN A 332 -14.92 26.04 42.32
CA GLN A 332 -14.07 24.89 42.55
C GLN A 332 -14.87 23.70 43.07
N ARG A 333 -15.79 23.93 44.01
CA ARG A 333 -16.67 22.89 44.53
C ARG A 333 -17.62 22.38 43.44
N ALA A 334 -18.29 23.26 42.72
CA ALA A 334 -19.23 22.86 41.66
C ALA A 334 -18.55 22.04 40.57
N LEU A 335 -17.34 22.46 40.16
CA LEU A 335 -16.51 21.74 39.20
C LEU A 335 -16.03 20.39 39.76
N ALA A 336 -15.49 20.37 40.99
CA ALA A 336 -14.98 19.15 41.60
C ALA A 336 -16.07 18.10 41.79
N GLU A 337 -17.27 18.50 42.25
CA GLU A 337 -18.42 17.63 42.40
C GLU A 337 -18.86 17.04 41.04
N GLU A 338 -19.09 17.91 40.03
CA GLU A 338 -19.57 17.49 38.71
C GLU A 338 -18.60 16.54 38.00
N ILE A 339 -17.30 16.85 37.99
CA ILE A 339 -16.31 16.03 37.31
C ILE A 339 -16.01 14.74 38.05
N THR A 340 -16.01 14.77 39.39
CA THR A 340 -15.83 13.55 40.19
C THR A 340 -17.01 12.60 40.00
N GLU A 341 -18.24 13.13 39.97
CA GLU A 341 -19.44 12.33 39.70
C GLU A 341 -19.42 11.74 38.29
N LEU A 342 -19.06 12.53 37.28
CA LEU A 342 -18.94 12.04 35.90
C LEU A 342 -17.89 10.92 35.79
N VAL A 343 -16.71 11.10 36.39
CA VAL A 343 -15.57 10.17 36.24
C VAL A 343 -15.68 8.92 37.12
N HIS A 344 -16.17 9.07 38.35
CA HIS A 344 -16.14 8.01 39.38
C HIS A 344 -17.53 7.56 39.85
N GLY A 345 -18.60 8.31 39.57
CA GLY A 345 -19.97 8.00 40.01
C GLY A 345 -20.24 8.27 41.49
N ASP A 346 -21.45 7.93 41.97
CA ASP A 346 -21.85 8.02 43.38
C ASP A 346 -21.01 7.07 44.26
N GLY A 347 -20.12 7.63 45.08
CA GLY A 347 -19.12 6.87 45.84
C GLY A 347 -19.69 5.89 46.86
N SER A 348 -19.31 4.62 46.76
CA SER A 348 -19.32 3.63 47.85
C SER A 348 -18.19 2.62 47.62
N VAL A 349 -17.18 2.70 48.48
CA VAL A 349 -15.92 1.95 48.46
C VAL A 349 -16.12 0.51 48.96
N CYS A 350 -15.60 -0.50 48.25
CA CYS A 350 -15.23 -1.79 48.85
C CYS A 350 -14.12 -2.47 48.05
N VAL A 351 -12.94 -2.62 48.68
CA VAL A 351 -11.72 -3.23 48.14
C VAL A 351 -11.61 -4.67 48.65
N ARG A 352 -11.15 -5.61 47.81
CA ARG A 352 -10.62 -6.91 48.25
C ARG A 352 -9.30 -7.23 47.56
N ASP A 353 -8.31 -7.53 48.39
CA ASP A 353 -6.96 -8.01 48.05
C ASP A 353 -6.95 -9.47 47.57
N VAL A 354 -6.08 -9.82 46.61
CA VAL A 354 -5.34 -11.09 46.62
C VAL A 354 -3.93 -10.89 46.04
N THR A 355 -3.00 -11.54 46.73
CA THR A 355 -1.54 -11.57 46.71
C THR A 355 -0.85 -12.28 45.52
N THR A 356 0.34 -11.74 45.21
CA THR A 356 1.62 -12.29 44.72
C THR A 356 1.75 -13.73 44.20
N LEU A 357 2.44 -13.89 43.06
CA LEU A 357 3.31 -15.04 42.75
C LEU A 357 4.46 -14.62 41.81
N GLN A 358 5.67 -15.11 42.13
CA GLN A 358 6.94 -14.88 41.43
C GLN A 358 7.34 -16.06 40.51
N MET A 359 8.22 -15.73 39.55
CA MET A 359 9.30 -16.50 38.91
C MET A 359 9.16 -16.94 37.42
N LYS A 360 10.28 -16.68 36.72
CA LYS A 360 10.73 -16.95 35.34
C LYS A 360 11.00 -18.47 35.07
N PRO A 361 11.59 -18.89 33.93
CA PRO A 361 11.35 -18.66 32.48
C PRO A 361 11.28 -20.00 31.68
N HIS A 362 11.30 -19.89 30.34
CA HIS A 362 11.57 -20.90 29.28
C HIS A 362 10.36 -21.50 28.55
N PHE A 363 10.36 -21.34 27.23
CA PHE A 363 10.65 -22.46 26.32
C PHE A 363 11.28 -21.93 25.03
N GLU A 364 12.47 -22.45 24.73
CA GLU A 364 13.11 -22.46 23.41
C GLU A 364 12.49 -23.58 22.54
N ASP A 365 12.70 -23.42 21.24
CA ASP A 365 12.65 -24.41 20.15
C ASP A 365 11.31 -24.91 19.60
N ILE A 366 11.06 -24.52 18.34
CA ILE A 366 10.98 -25.50 17.24
C ILE A 366 11.77 -24.95 16.04
N LYS A 367 13.05 -25.31 15.93
CA LYS A 367 13.78 -25.26 14.65
C LYS A 367 13.49 -26.55 13.89
N LEU A 368 12.82 -26.42 12.74
CA LEU A 368 12.75 -27.49 11.76
C LEU A 368 14.12 -27.62 11.09
N ALA A 369 14.79 -28.73 11.34
CA ALA A 369 16.00 -29.11 10.63
C ALA A 369 15.65 -29.36 9.16
N HIS A 370 16.24 -28.59 8.25
CA HIS A 370 16.33 -28.99 6.85
C HIS A 370 17.78 -29.26 6.49
N LYS A 371 18.04 -30.50 6.08
CA LYS A 371 19.28 -30.90 5.41
C LYS A 371 19.25 -30.32 4.00
N GLY A 372 19.99 -29.24 3.76
CA GLY A 372 20.35 -28.77 2.43
C GLY A 372 21.87 -28.62 2.40
N GLN A 373 22.54 -29.28 1.45
CA GLN A 373 23.98 -29.10 1.28
C GLN A 373 24.26 -27.64 0.88
N ALA A 374 25.18 -27.00 1.60
CA ALA A 374 25.64 -25.65 1.31
C ALA A 374 26.16 -25.55 -0.13
N VAL A 375 25.90 -24.40 -0.76
CA VAL A 375 26.50 -24.04 -2.05
C VAL A 375 28.02 -24.10 -1.90
N SER A 376 28.68 -24.82 -2.82
CA SER A 376 30.14 -24.87 -2.90
C SER A 376 30.68 -23.45 -3.16
N ARG A 377 31.74 -23.03 -2.44
CA ARG A 377 32.42 -21.72 -2.64
C ARG A 377 32.82 -21.45 -4.10
N ASP A 378 32.96 -22.50 -4.90
CA ASP A 378 33.34 -22.46 -6.31
C ASP A 378 32.16 -22.06 -7.24
N SER A 379 30.91 -22.34 -6.87
CA SER A 379 29.74 -22.11 -7.73
C SER A 379 29.38 -20.64 -7.92
N LEU A 380 29.49 -19.82 -6.86
CA LEU A 380 29.27 -18.36 -6.97
C LEU A 380 30.37 -17.67 -7.79
N SER A 381 31.61 -18.11 -7.64
CA SER A 381 32.74 -17.61 -8.45
C SER A 381 32.55 -17.93 -9.93
N LYS A 382 32.12 -19.16 -10.26
CA LYS A 382 31.80 -19.56 -11.64
C LYS A 382 30.64 -18.76 -12.24
N LEU A 383 29.59 -18.48 -11.46
CA LEU A 383 28.50 -17.62 -11.92
C LEU A 383 28.98 -16.19 -12.16
N TRP A 384 29.82 -15.65 -11.27
CA TRP A 384 30.41 -14.33 -11.47
C TRP A 384 31.19 -14.25 -12.78
N THR A 385 32.02 -15.26 -13.07
CA THR A 385 32.72 -15.38 -14.36
C THR A 385 31.76 -15.44 -15.54
N ASP A 386 30.70 -16.26 -15.50
CA ASP A 386 29.68 -16.33 -16.56
C ASP A 386 29.03 -14.95 -16.80
N LEU A 387 28.65 -14.23 -15.74
CA LEU A 387 28.05 -12.90 -15.85
C LEU A 387 29.02 -11.84 -16.36
N SER A 388 30.28 -11.88 -15.95
CA SER A 388 31.35 -11.00 -16.44
C SER A 388 31.64 -11.26 -17.92
N ASP A 389 31.77 -12.51 -18.34
CA ASP A 389 32.01 -12.90 -19.73
C ASP A 389 30.87 -12.47 -20.66
N ARG A 390 29.63 -12.45 -20.13
CA ARG A 390 28.44 -11.94 -20.80
C ARG A 390 28.26 -10.42 -20.73
N LYS A 391 29.13 -9.72 -19.97
CA LYS A 391 29.04 -8.28 -19.70
C LYS A 391 27.73 -7.83 -19.03
N LEU A 392 27.13 -8.69 -18.20
CA LEU A 392 25.87 -8.39 -17.51
C LEU A 392 26.06 -7.63 -16.19
N ILE A 393 27.31 -7.55 -15.70
CA ILE A 393 27.68 -6.91 -14.43
C ILE A 393 28.88 -5.97 -14.65
N SER A 394 28.96 -4.88 -13.87
CA SER A 394 30.11 -3.96 -13.88
C SER A 394 31.16 -4.39 -12.85
N ASN A 395 32.42 -4.50 -13.27
CA ASN A 395 33.56 -4.94 -12.44
C ASN A 395 33.84 -4.08 -11.19
N GLU A 396 33.17 -2.94 -11.00
CA GLU A 396 33.39 -2.02 -9.88
C GLU A 396 32.66 -2.42 -8.59
N GLU A 397 31.67 -3.33 -8.63
CA GLU A 397 30.65 -3.37 -7.57
C GLU A 397 30.77 -4.51 -6.55
N VAL A 398 31.62 -5.51 -6.77
CA VAL A 398 31.92 -6.52 -5.74
C VAL A 398 33.38 -6.96 -5.83
N ASN A 399 34.15 -6.76 -4.75
CA ASN A 399 35.48 -7.34 -4.64
C ASN A 399 35.33 -8.87 -4.65
N GLY A 400 35.96 -9.58 -5.60
CA GLY A 400 35.86 -11.04 -5.73
C GLY A 400 36.20 -11.79 -4.43
N ASP A 401 37.04 -11.19 -3.59
CA ASP A 401 37.38 -11.69 -2.26
C ASP A 401 36.17 -11.77 -1.31
N SER A 402 35.21 -10.83 -1.41
CA SER A 402 33.99 -10.82 -0.58
C SER A 402 32.97 -11.90 -0.99
N LEU A 403 32.94 -12.27 -2.28
CA LEU A 403 32.08 -13.35 -2.80
C LEU A 403 32.60 -14.72 -2.38
N SER A 404 33.91 -14.91 -2.37
CA SER A 404 34.56 -16.16 -1.95
C SER A 404 34.38 -16.52 -0.47
N GLN A 405 34.06 -15.52 0.36
CA GLN A 405 33.76 -15.69 1.79
C GLN A 405 32.30 -16.07 2.06
N SER A 406 31.45 -16.04 1.04
CA SER A 406 30.03 -16.24 1.19
C SER A 406 29.59 -17.66 0.80
N ASN A 407 28.77 -18.28 1.65
CA ASN A 407 28.21 -19.62 1.43
C ASN A 407 26.70 -19.57 1.11
N GLY A 408 26.19 -18.42 0.65
CA GLY A 408 24.77 -18.16 0.52
C GLY A 408 24.14 -18.61 -0.80
N ARG A 409 22.83 -18.87 -0.78
CA ARG A 409 22.00 -19.13 -1.97
C ARG A 409 21.62 -17.82 -2.69
N LEU A 410 21.35 -17.92 -3.99
CA LEU A 410 20.93 -16.78 -4.81
C LEU A 410 19.41 -16.69 -4.88
N PHE A 411 18.89 -15.48 -4.96
CA PHE A 411 17.48 -15.27 -5.25
C PHE A 411 17.25 -14.02 -6.10
N ALA A 412 16.14 -14.00 -6.83
CA ALA A 412 15.63 -12.80 -7.50
C ALA A 412 14.13 -12.71 -7.32
N LYS A 413 13.64 -11.47 -7.20
CA LYS A 413 12.20 -11.17 -7.29
C LYS A 413 11.88 -10.76 -8.72
N VAL A 414 10.90 -11.41 -9.32
CA VAL A 414 10.49 -11.20 -10.71
C VAL A 414 9.00 -10.84 -10.77
N GLY A 415 8.65 -10.14 -11.84
CA GLY A 415 7.33 -9.56 -12.03
C GLY A 415 7.25 -8.16 -11.43
N ASP A 416 6.48 -7.32 -12.10
CA ASP A 416 5.97 -6.09 -11.50
C ASP A 416 4.62 -6.36 -10.80
N GLY A 417 3.90 -5.31 -10.42
CA GLY A 417 2.58 -5.44 -9.80
C GLY A 417 1.50 -6.03 -10.73
N ALA A 418 1.80 -6.37 -11.99
CA ALA A 418 0.85 -6.99 -12.91
C ALA A 418 0.78 -8.52 -12.76
N ASP A 419 -0.34 -9.12 -13.17
CA ASP A 419 -0.55 -10.58 -13.06
C ASP A 419 0.30 -11.44 -14.02
N HIS A 420 1.00 -10.81 -14.96
CA HIS A 420 1.81 -11.46 -15.98
C HIS A 420 3.26 -10.98 -15.94
N LEU A 421 4.18 -11.87 -16.31
CA LEU A 421 5.59 -11.54 -16.46
C LEU A 421 5.85 -10.88 -17.82
N LYS A 422 6.89 -10.06 -17.85
CA LYS A 422 7.36 -9.34 -19.04
C LYS A 422 8.71 -9.87 -19.50
N LEU A 423 9.10 -9.51 -20.72
CA LEU A 423 10.40 -9.89 -21.27
C LEU A 423 11.59 -9.46 -20.39
N VAL A 424 11.47 -8.35 -19.65
CA VAL A 424 12.51 -7.91 -18.70
C VAL A 424 12.72 -8.91 -17.55
N ASP A 425 11.67 -9.60 -17.10
CA ASP A 425 11.75 -10.60 -16.04
C ASP A 425 12.52 -11.84 -16.48
N LEU A 426 12.50 -12.13 -17.79
CA LEU A 426 13.21 -13.26 -18.38
C LEU A 426 14.72 -13.15 -18.16
N LEU A 427 15.28 -11.95 -18.04
CA LEU A 427 16.69 -11.72 -17.74
C LEU A 427 17.10 -12.31 -16.38
N ALA A 428 16.32 -12.02 -15.34
CA ALA A 428 16.55 -12.57 -14.00
C ALA A 428 16.30 -14.08 -13.96
N ILE A 429 15.23 -14.55 -14.61
CA ILE A 429 14.86 -15.96 -14.67
C ILE A 429 15.94 -16.79 -15.37
N ALA A 430 16.39 -16.35 -16.55
CA ALA A 430 17.46 -17.03 -17.30
C ALA A 430 18.76 -17.07 -16.51
N THR A 431 19.11 -15.98 -15.82
CA THR A 431 20.30 -15.91 -14.95
C THR A 431 20.22 -16.94 -13.81
N LEU A 432 19.07 -17.06 -13.16
CA LEU A 432 18.90 -18.04 -12.08
C LEU A 432 18.91 -19.48 -12.62
N ILE A 433 18.26 -19.77 -13.75
CA ILE A 433 18.33 -21.09 -14.40
C ILE A 433 19.79 -21.45 -14.75
N ARG A 434 20.58 -20.51 -15.29
CA ARG A 434 22.01 -20.73 -15.55
C ARG A 434 22.78 -21.02 -14.26
N SER A 435 22.52 -20.27 -13.19
CA SER A 435 23.17 -20.51 -11.90
C SER A 435 22.91 -21.92 -11.37
N ALA A 436 21.70 -22.47 -11.57
CA ALA A 436 21.39 -23.85 -11.17
C ALA A 436 22.26 -24.88 -11.90
N ARG A 437 22.54 -24.66 -13.20
CA ARG A 437 23.43 -25.54 -13.99
C ARG A 437 24.88 -25.53 -13.50
N ILE A 438 25.29 -24.47 -12.82
CA ILE A 438 26.64 -24.28 -12.25
C ILE A 438 26.72 -24.82 -10.80
N GLY A 439 25.63 -25.43 -10.30
CA GLY A 439 25.56 -26.06 -8.97
C GLY A 439 25.04 -25.14 -7.87
N CYS A 440 24.52 -23.95 -8.20
CA CYS A 440 23.80 -23.13 -7.25
C CYS A 440 22.38 -23.69 -7.01
N GLN A 441 21.74 -23.28 -5.92
CA GLN A 441 20.34 -23.59 -5.64
C GLN A 441 19.52 -22.30 -5.60
N PRO A 442 19.15 -21.72 -6.76
CA PRO A 442 18.49 -20.43 -6.82
C PRO A 442 17.05 -20.47 -6.31
N VAL A 443 16.56 -19.31 -5.88
CA VAL A 443 15.18 -19.08 -5.44
C VAL A 443 14.56 -17.94 -6.27
N ILE A 444 13.35 -18.14 -6.79
CA ILE A 444 12.58 -17.10 -7.49
C ILE A 444 11.41 -16.68 -6.60
N LEU A 445 11.30 -15.39 -6.34
CA LEU A 445 10.13 -14.77 -5.72
C LEU A 445 9.24 -14.17 -6.81
N VAL A 446 7.93 -14.44 -6.73
CA VAL A 446 6.92 -13.87 -7.64
C VAL A 446 5.82 -13.18 -6.85
N ASN A 447 5.12 -12.24 -7.50
CA ASN A 447 4.07 -11.42 -6.90
C ASN A 447 2.65 -11.97 -7.12
N SER A 448 2.48 -13.15 -7.73
CA SER A 448 1.17 -13.80 -7.82
C SER A 448 1.28 -15.29 -8.10
N SER A 449 0.19 -16.02 -7.84
CA SER A 449 0.13 -17.46 -8.14
C SER A 449 0.15 -17.74 -9.64
N SER A 450 -0.39 -16.84 -10.46
CA SER A 450 -0.33 -16.91 -11.94
C SER A 450 1.12 -16.79 -12.44
N GLN A 451 1.87 -15.83 -11.89
CA GLN A 451 3.30 -15.72 -12.16
C GLN A 451 4.05 -16.97 -11.68
N ALA A 452 3.70 -17.52 -10.51
CA ALA A 452 4.33 -18.73 -9.99
C ALA A 452 4.16 -19.94 -10.92
N GLU A 453 2.96 -20.12 -11.46
CA GLU A 453 2.68 -21.18 -12.44
C GLU A 453 3.50 -20.98 -13.73
N SER A 454 3.57 -19.73 -14.19
CA SER A 454 4.34 -19.35 -15.39
C SER A 454 5.83 -19.66 -15.20
N VAL A 455 6.41 -19.26 -14.07
CA VAL A 455 7.82 -19.56 -13.74
C VAL A 455 8.05 -21.06 -13.59
N ARG A 456 7.18 -21.79 -12.89
CA ARG A 456 7.31 -23.25 -12.73
C ARG A 456 7.28 -23.98 -14.08
N SER A 457 6.46 -23.52 -15.02
CA SER A 457 6.44 -24.04 -16.39
C SER A 457 7.79 -23.83 -17.08
N MET A 458 8.36 -22.61 -17.01
CA MET A 458 9.68 -22.30 -17.58
C MET A 458 10.82 -23.11 -16.93
N VAL A 459 10.81 -23.24 -15.60
CA VAL A 459 11.77 -24.06 -14.86
C VAL A 459 11.68 -25.53 -15.28
N LYS A 460 10.46 -26.05 -15.49
CA LYS A 460 10.25 -27.41 -15.99
C LYS A 460 10.82 -27.61 -17.40
N HIS A 461 10.64 -26.65 -18.30
CA HIS A 461 11.21 -26.72 -19.66
C HIS A 461 12.74 -26.70 -19.68
N SER A 462 13.37 -26.09 -18.68
CA SER A 462 14.85 -25.98 -18.58
C SER A 462 15.53 -27.14 -17.85
N ASN A 463 14.75 -28.06 -17.27
CA ASN A 463 15.19 -29.27 -16.55
C ASN A 463 16.19 -28.99 -15.42
N VAL A 464 15.98 -27.90 -14.68
CA VAL A 464 16.76 -27.53 -13.49
C VAL A 464 15.88 -27.44 -12.26
N ASP A 465 16.48 -27.56 -11.08
CA ASP A 465 15.77 -27.35 -9.81
C ASP A 465 15.90 -25.88 -9.38
N VAL A 466 14.75 -25.20 -9.28
CA VAL A 466 14.65 -23.81 -8.82
C VAL A 466 13.44 -23.69 -7.93
N GLU A 467 13.63 -23.22 -6.70
CA GLU A 467 12.52 -23.00 -5.77
C GLU A 467 11.74 -21.75 -6.19
N VAL A 468 10.41 -21.84 -6.30
CA VAL A 468 9.55 -20.71 -6.69
C VAL A 468 8.53 -20.42 -5.58
N TYR A 469 8.62 -19.23 -4.99
CA TYR A 469 7.73 -18.77 -3.92
C TYR A 469 6.85 -17.61 -4.37
N ASP A 470 5.56 -17.73 -4.08
CA ASP A 470 4.60 -16.65 -4.21
C ASP A 470 4.59 -15.81 -2.93
N VAL A 471 5.19 -14.62 -2.99
CA VAL A 471 5.30 -13.75 -1.81
C VAL A 471 3.96 -13.18 -1.36
N THR A 472 2.93 -13.19 -2.22
CA THR A 472 1.60 -12.74 -1.79
C THR A 472 1.05 -13.63 -0.68
N THR A 473 1.35 -14.94 -0.73
CA THR A 473 0.92 -15.89 0.32
C THR A 473 1.64 -15.65 1.65
N TRP A 474 2.84 -15.06 1.62
CA TRP A 474 3.57 -14.67 2.83
C TRP A 474 2.92 -13.44 3.45
N TRP A 475 2.70 -12.42 2.62
CA TRP A 475 2.13 -11.15 3.05
C TRP A 475 0.65 -11.23 3.41
N SER A 476 -0.11 -12.17 2.83
CA SER A 476 -1.51 -12.41 3.17
C SER A 476 -1.68 -13.02 4.57
N LYS A 477 -0.67 -13.76 5.05
CA LYS A 477 -0.65 -14.34 6.41
C LYS A 477 -0.10 -13.38 7.45
N LYS A 478 0.66 -12.36 7.02
CA LYS A 478 1.24 -11.36 7.91
C LYS A 478 0.20 -10.28 8.23
N SER A 479 -0.15 -10.15 9.51
CA SER A 479 -1.00 -9.03 9.98
C SER A 479 -0.36 -7.69 9.61
N CYS A 480 -1.17 -6.74 9.15
CA CYS A 480 -0.66 -5.41 8.78
C CYS A 480 0.00 -4.69 9.95
N ILE A 481 -0.54 -4.84 11.17
CA ILE A 481 0.01 -4.21 12.38
C ILE A 481 1.42 -4.75 12.65
N ASP A 482 1.61 -6.05 12.50
CA ASP A 482 2.91 -6.69 12.70
C ASP A 482 3.91 -6.28 11.62
N PHE A 483 3.47 -6.20 10.37
CA PHE A 483 4.28 -5.69 9.27
C PHE A 483 4.78 -4.25 9.54
N VAL A 484 3.89 -3.33 9.90
CA VAL A 484 4.26 -1.92 10.13
C VAL A 484 5.19 -1.79 11.34
N ARG A 485 4.97 -2.57 12.40
CA ARG A 485 5.88 -2.59 13.55
C ARG A 485 7.25 -3.15 13.20
N GLU A 486 7.31 -4.22 12.41
CA GLU A 486 8.57 -4.73 11.90
C GLU A 486 9.25 -3.69 11.01
N ALA A 487 8.55 -2.73 10.42
CA ALA A 487 9.16 -1.63 9.68
C ALA A 487 9.84 -0.56 10.55
N ARG A 488 9.80 -0.70 11.89
CA ARG A 488 10.39 0.28 12.81
C ARG A 488 11.90 0.55 12.65
N PRO A 489 12.78 -0.43 12.33
CA PRO A 489 14.20 -0.14 12.08
C PRO A 489 14.44 0.72 10.84
N PHE A 490 13.45 0.84 9.95
CA PHE A 490 13.56 1.54 8.68
C PHE A 490 13.32 3.04 8.91
N ARG A 491 14.38 3.84 8.81
CA ARG A 491 14.30 5.30 8.89
C ARG A 491 13.75 5.88 7.60
N THR A 492 12.71 6.70 7.70
CA THR A 492 12.00 7.26 6.54
C THR A 492 12.94 8.13 5.71
N GLU A 493 13.75 8.95 6.35
CA GLU A 493 14.75 9.80 5.71
C GLU A 493 15.82 9.02 4.93
N ASN A 494 16.20 7.82 5.41
CA ASN A 494 17.16 6.97 4.70
C ASN A 494 16.54 6.39 3.44
N MET A 495 15.27 5.99 3.52
CA MET A 495 14.52 5.54 2.35
C MET A 495 14.39 6.68 1.34
N LEU A 496 13.92 7.86 1.75
CA LEU A 496 13.73 9.02 0.85
C LEU A 496 15.02 9.54 0.19
N ARG A 497 16.20 9.22 0.75
CA ARG A 497 17.51 9.55 0.15
C ARG A 497 17.95 8.60 -0.95
N MET A 498 17.24 7.49 -1.17
CA MET A 498 17.49 6.61 -2.31
C MET A 498 17.25 7.38 -3.61
N ASP A 499 18.12 7.19 -4.60
CA ASP A 499 18.11 8.00 -5.83
C ASP A 499 16.81 7.84 -6.61
N ILE A 500 16.18 6.65 -6.53
CA ILE A 500 14.86 6.40 -7.12
C ILE A 500 13.77 7.35 -6.59
N PHE A 501 13.85 7.74 -5.32
CA PHE A 501 12.86 8.63 -4.71
C PHE A 501 13.24 10.09 -4.86
N LYS A 502 14.53 10.45 -4.82
CA LYS A 502 14.98 11.84 -4.98
C LYS A 502 14.40 12.49 -6.25
N CYS A 503 14.46 11.79 -7.38
CA CYS A 503 13.92 12.31 -8.64
C CYS A 503 12.39 12.39 -8.67
N GLN A 504 11.71 11.65 -7.81
CA GLN A 504 10.24 11.61 -7.72
C GLN A 504 9.68 12.55 -6.64
N MET A 505 10.52 13.10 -5.77
CA MET A 505 10.09 14.01 -4.71
C MET A 505 9.40 15.26 -5.26
N ASP A 506 9.91 15.81 -6.36
CA ASP A 506 9.37 17.02 -6.98
C ASP A 506 8.07 16.77 -7.77
N VAL A 507 7.88 15.54 -8.26
CA VAL A 507 6.70 15.13 -9.05
C VAL A 507 5.60 14.52 -8.15
N GLY A 508 5.98 14.03 -6.97
CA GLY A 508 5.12 13.35 -6.01
C GLY A 508 4.86 11.88 -6.39
N PHE A 509 4.97 10.99 -5.41
CA PHE A 509 4.70 9.55 -5.57
C PHE A 509 3.81 9.00 -4.45
N GLY A 510 3.24 7.81 -4.66
CA GLY A 510 2.42 7.11 -3.68
C GLY A 510 3.25 6.45 -2.58
N ASN A 511 2.64 6.14 -1.43
CA ASN A 511 3.35 5.45 -0.34
C ASN A 511 3.70 3.99 -0.66
N ASP A 512 3.09 3.41 -1.70
CA ASP A 512 3.31 2.04 -2.17
C ASP A 512 4.78 1.73 -2.44
N ALA A 513 5.52 2.69 -3.00
CA ALA A 513 6.93 2.49 -3.31
C ALA A 513 7.81 2.37 -2.04
N LEU A 514 7.44 3.04 -0.94
CA LEU A 514 8.12 2.87 0.35
C LEU A 514 7.76 1.52 0.99
N VAL A 515 6.49 1.11 0.89
CA VAL A 515 6.05 -0.22 1.35
C VAL A 515 6.84 -1.33 0.64
N ASP A 516 7.08 -1.17 -0.67
CA ASP A 516 7.80 -2.14 -1.48
C ASP A 516 9.27 -2.31 -1.04
N VAL A 517 9.93 -1.25 -0.60
CA VAL A 517 11.30 -1.32 -0.06
C VAL A 517 11.31 -2.14 1.24
N VAL A 518 10.37 -1.89 2.14
CA VAL A 518 10.27 -2.61 3.41
C VAL A 518 9.95 -4.09 3.16
N MET A 519 8.95 -4.38 2.32
CA MET A 519 8.57 -5.74 1.96
C MET A 519 9.73 -6.49 1.29
N ALA A 520 10.40 -5.89 0.29
CA ALA A 520 11.53 -6.53 -0.37
C ALA A 520 12.70 -6.82 0.58
N THR A 521 12.97 -5.93 1.53
CA THR A 521 14.03 -6.14 2.53
C THR A 521 13.66 -7.26 3.51
N ARG A 522 12.40 -7.32 3.93
CA ARG A 522 11.89 -8.37 4.85
C ARG A 522 11.82 -9.74 4.17
N GLU A 523 11.40 -9.81 2.90
CA GLU A 523 11.49 -11.00 2.06
C GLU A 523 12.94 -11.53 2.02
N TRP A 524 13.91 -10.64 1.87
CA TRP A 524 15.33 -11.01 1.88
C TRP A 524 15.76 -11.52 3.25
N GLN A 525 15.41 -10.85 4.35
CA GLN A 525 15.73 -11.34 5.71
C GLN A 525 15.13 -12.73 5.99
N GLU A 526 13.88 -12.96 5.57
CA GLU A 526 13.22 -14.26 5.72
C GLU A 526 13.98 -15.34 4.96
N LEU A 527 14.28 -15.11 3.68
CA LEU A 527 15.05 -16.05 2.85
C LEU A 527 16.48 -16.27 3.38
N ALA A 528 17.14 -15.22 3.87
CA ALA A 528 18.47 -15.31 4.47
C ALA A 528 18.44 -16.19 5.73
N SER A 529 17.39 -16.07 6.55
CA SER A 529 17.25 -16.85 7.79
C SER A 529 16.83 -18.31 7.56
N GLN A 530 15.95 -18.58 6.59
CA GLN A 530 15.35 -19.90 6.39
C GLN A 530 16.01 -20.74 5.31
N ARG A 531 16.70 -20.10 4.37
CA ARG A 531 17.27 -20.72 3.17
C ARG A 531 18.68 -20.21 2.88
N GLU A 532 19.32 -19.52 3.82
CA GLU A 532 20.68 -18.99 3.66
C GLU A 532 20.84 -18.17 2.37
N CYS A 533 19.78 -17.51 1.90
CA CYS A 533 19.81 -16.71 0.68
C CYS A 533 20.36 -15.32 0.96
N PHE A 534 21.68 -15.18 0.88
CA PHE A 534 22.38 -13.93 1.11
C PHE A 534 22.63 -13.12 -0.16
N PHE A 535 22.36 -13.70 -1.35
CA PHE A 535 22.69 -13.11 -2.66
C PHE A 535 21.45 -12.69 -3.43
N GLN A 536 21.16 -11.38 -3.47
CA GLN A 536 20.06 -10.84 -4.27
C GLN A 536 20.51 -10.48 -5.70
N ILE A 537 19.77 -10.93 -6.70
CA ILE A 537 19.91 -10.51 -8.10
C ILE A 537 18.73 -9.62 -8.47
N ARG A 538 18.99 -8.46 -9.09
CA ARG A 538 17.95 -7.58 -9.64
C ARG A 538 18.21 -7.23 -11.10
N ALA A 539 17.15 -7.19 -11.90
CA ALA A 539 17.21 -6.80 -13.32
C ALA A 539 16.66 -5.40 -13.60
N ASP A 540 16.04 -4.73 -12.62
CA ASP A 540 15.31 -3.47 -12.78
C ASP A 540 16.17 -2.21 -12.59
N GLY A 541 17.50 -2.36 -12.50
CA GLY A 541 18.45 -1.26 -12.37
C GLY A 541 18.41 -0.50 -11.03
N ARG A 542 17.55 -0.90 -10.08
CA ARG A 542 17.39 -0.26 -8.76
C ARG A 542 18.49 -0.68 -7.79
N LYS A 543 19.70 -0.14 -7.99
CA LYS A 543 20.89 -0.47 -7.17
C LYS A 543 20.72 -0.07 -5.71
N ASP A 544 20.08 1.07 -5.47
CA ASP A 544 19.74 1.57 -4.15
C ASP A 544 18.90 0.58 -3.33
N PHE A 545 18.01 -0.22 -3.93
CA PHE A 545 17.28 -1.28 -3.23
C PHE A 545 18.22 -2.36 -2.68
N ILE A 546 19.24 -2.75 -3.44
CA ILE A 546 20.25 -3.72 -3.00
C ILE A 546 21.09 -3.14 -1.88
N GLU A 547 21.60 -1.92 -2.06
CA GLU A 547 22.39 -1.23 -1.04
C GLU A 547 21.62 -1.05 0.26
N PHE A 548 20.34 -0.70 0.15
CA PHE A 548 19.45 -0.54 1.29
C PHE A 548 19.19 -1.89 1.97
N GLY A 549 18.89 -2.95 1.21
CA GLY A 549 18.70 -4.30 1.75
C GLY A 549 19.94 -4.85 2.43
N ALA A 550 21.12 -4.70 1.83
CA ALA A 550 22.41 -5.15 2.37
C ALA A 550 22.76 -4.50 3.72
N LYS A 551 22.32 -3.24 3.95
CA LYS A 551 22.47 -2.58 5.27
C LYS A 551 21.60 -3.19 6.36
N HIS A 552 20.51 -3.86 6.00
CA HIS A 552 19.52 -4.41 6.94
C HIS A 552 19.53 -5.94 7.01
N VAL A 553 20.18 -6.62 6.07
CA VAL A 553 20.34 -8.08 6.04
C VAL A 553 21.80 -8.39 6.39
N HIS A 554 22.02 -9.13 7.48
CA HIS A 554 23.36 -9.53 7.89
C HIS A 554 24.03 -10.39 6.81
N ASN A 555 25.26 -10.04 6.41
CA ASN A 555 25.97 -10.64 5.27
C ASN A 555 25.19 -10.57 3.94
N GLY A 556 24.24 -9.64 3.80
CA GLY A 556 23.51 -9.45 2.55
C GLY A 556 24.41 -8.85 1.47
N PHE A 557 24.44 -9.48 0.31
CA PHE A 557 25.09 -8.99 -0.90
C PHE A 557 24.09 -8.99 -2.05
N GLY A 558 24.28 -8.11 -3.02
CA GLY A 558 23.51 -8.22 -4.24
C GLY A 558 24.19 -7.63 -5.44
N VAL A 559 23.69 -8.02 -6.60
CA VAL A 559 24.19 -7.59 -7.90
C VAL A 559 23.01 -7.17 -8.78
N CYS A 560 23.15 -6.00 -9.41
CA CYS A 560 22.25 -5.59 -10.47
C CYS A 560 22.78 -6.13 -11.80
N ILE A 561 21.96 -6.90 -12.50
CA ILE A 561 22.21 -7.34 -13.86
C ILE A 561 21.52 -6.37 -14.83
N THR A 562 22.23 -6.02 -15.90
CA THR A 562 21.72 -5.09 -16.93
C THR A 562 21.87 -5.72 -18.31
N ALA A 563 20.91 -5.43 -19.19
CA ALA A 563 21.03 -5.76 -20.61
C ALA A 563 21.87 -4.71 -21.38
N GLU A 564 22.10 -3.51 -20.83
CA GLU A 564 22.83 -2.42 -21.47
C GLU A 564 24.32 -2.39 -21.10
N GLU A 565 25.19 -2.13 -22.08
CA GLU A 565 26.59 -1.76 -21.82
C GLU A 565 26.62 -0.33 -21.24
N LYS A 566 27.11 -0.16 -20.00
CA LYS A 566 27.45 1.17 -19.46
C LYS A 566 28.58 1.78 -20.32
N SER A 567 28.24 2.58 -21.34
CA SER A 567 29.23 3.45 -21.99
C SER A 567 29.43 4.71 -21.16
N ASN A 568 30.67 5.03 -20.78
CA ASN A 568 31.04 6.24 -20.03
C ASN A 568 30.90 7.57 -20.81
N SER A 569 30.00 7.67 -21.79
CA SER A 569 29.82 8.89 -22.58
C SER A 569 28.40 9.06 -23.09
N SER A 570 27.64 9.92 -22.42
CA SER A 570 26.41 10.61 -22.86
C SER A 570 25.14 9.76 -23.07
N PRO A 571 23.96 10.24 -22.62
CA PRO A 571 22.68 9.55 -22.81
C PRO A 571 22.18 9.81 -24.23
N GLY A 572 22.39 8.85 -25.13
CA GLY A 572 21.89 8.93 -26.49
C GLY A 572 22.07 7.64 -27.26
N GLN A 573 20.96 6.94 -27.50
CA GLN A 573 20.78 5.83 -28.44
C GLN A 573 21.27 4.44 -27.99
N ALA A 574 20.69 3.92 -26.93
CA ALA A 574 20.41 2.48 -26.81
C ALA A 574 18.95 2.35 -26.39
N ALA A 575 18.07 1.95 -27.32
CA ALA A 575 16.78 1.42 -26.90
C ALA A 575 17.08 0.18 -26.03
N ALA A 576 16.52 0.12 -24.83
CA ALA A 576 16.66 -1.03 -23.94
C ALA A 576 16.40 -2.31 -24.75
N LEU A 577 17.38 -3.22 -24.77
CA LEU A 577 17.35 -4.47 -25.56
C LEU A 577 16.09 -5.32 -25.29
N LEU A 578 15.47 -5.15 -24.13
CA LEU A 578 14.28 -5.86 -23.69
C LEU A 578 13.08 -4.91 -23.77
N ASP A 579 12.13 -5.24 -24.64
CA ASP A 579 10.90 -4.47 -24.78
C ASP A 579 9.96 -4.77 -23.59
N PRO A 580 9.64 -3.78 -22.73
CA PRO A 580 8.78 -3.99 -21.56
C PRO A 580 7.31 -4.22 -21.92
N THR A 581 6.92 -4.02 -23.18
CA THR A 581 5.54 -4.28 -23.66
C THR A 581 5.29 -5.74 -24.00
N ILE A 582 6.37 -6.53 -24.16
CA ILE A 582 6.27 -7.95 -24.50
C ILE A 582 6.01 -8.75 -23.23
N SER A 583 4.88 -9.45 -23.22
CA SER A 583 4.50 -10.34 -22.13
C SER A 583 5.02 -11.75 -22.38
N LEU A 584 5.34 -12.47 -21.30
CA LEU A 584 5.57 -13.91 -21.33
C LEU A 584 4.26 -14.70 -21.30
N CYS A 585 3.11 -14.03 -21.14
CA CYS A 585 1.80 -14.65 -21.12
C CYS A 585 1.23 -14.77 -22.54
N GLU A 586 0.90 -16.00 -22.93
CA GLU A 586 0.38 -16.34 -24.26
C GLU A 586 -0.91 -15.58 -24.64
N ARG A 587 -1.73 -15.22 -23.65
CA ARG A 587 -2.99 -14.47 -23.86
C ARG A 587 -2.76 -13.02 -24.28
N ILE A 588 -1.59 -12.46 -23.97
CA ILE A 588 -1.24 -11.06 -24.24
C ILE A 588 -0.29 -10.99 -25.44
N THR A 589 0.74 -11.85 -25.45
CA THR A 589 1.67 -11.99 -26.56
C THR A 589 1.63 -13.43 -27.04
N SER A 590 1.12 -13.65 -28.25
CA SER A 590 1.03 -14.99 -28.83
C SER A 590 2.43 -15.58 -29.05
N PRO A 591 2.58 -16.92 -29.09
CA PRO A 591 3.89 -17.55 -29.26
C PRO A 591 4.56 -17.13 -30.56
N TYR A 592 3.77 -16.89 -31.61
CA TYR A 592 4.25 -16.30 -32.86
C TYR A 592 4.80 -14.90 -32.68
N ALA A 593 4.04 -14.00 -32.03
CA ALA A 593 4.49 -12.61 -31.83
C ALA A 593 5.77 -12.57 -30.98
N PHE A 594 5.85 -13.41 -29.95
CA PHE A 594 7.02 -13.58 -29.10
C PHE A 594 8.23 -14.11 -29.89
N TYR A 595 8.05 -15.15 -30.69
CA TYR A 595 9.09 -15.70 -31.57
C TYR A 595 9.58 -14.68 -32.60
N GLN A 596 8.65 -13.95 -33.23
CA GLN A 596 8.99 -12.94 -34.23
C GLN A 596 9.70 -11.74 -33.63
N PHE A 597 9.45 -11.39 -32.37
CA PHE A 597 10.22 -10.35 -31.70
C PHE A 597 11.72 -10.66 -31.75
N PHE A 598 12.14 -11.85 -31.34
CA PHE A 598 13.56 -12.25 -31.41
C PHE A 598 14.04 -12.42 -32.83
N ARG A 599 13.19 -12.97 -33.71
CA ARG A 599 13.57 -13.21 -35.10
C ARG A 599 13.83 -11.93 -35.89
N ASN A 600 13.11 -10.85 -35.57
CA ASN A 600 13.18 -9.58 -36.28
C ASN A 600 14.30 -8.64 -35.75
N GLN A 601 15.12 -9.10 -34.81
CA GLN A 601 16.21 -8.29 -34.26
C GLN A 601 17.31 -8.06 -35.30
N HIS A 602 17.84 -6.83 -35.32
CA HIS A 602 19.03 -6.50 -36.10
C HIS A 602 20.20 -7.38 -35.64
N ASP A 603 21.11 -7.76 -36.55
CA ASP A 603 22.21 -8.69 -36.27
C ASP A 603 23.00 -8.32 -34.99
N THR A 604 23.34 -7.03 -34.84
CA THR A 604 24.03 -6.52 -33.63
C THR A 604 23.22 -6.64 -32.34
N GLN A 605 21.88 -6.55 -32.41
CA GLN A 605 20.99 -6.72 -31.26
C GLN A 605 20.76 -8.20 -30.97
N ALA A 606 20.68 -9.04 -32.01
CA ALA A 606 20.54 -10.49 -31.89
C ALA A 606 21.75 -11.10 -31.17
N GLU A 607 22.97 -10.68 -31.50
CA GLU A 607 24.18 -11.10 -30.79
C GLU A 607 24.12 -10.74 -29.31
N LYS A 608 23.74 -9.49 -28.99
CA LYS A 608 23.62 -9.01 -27.61
C LYS A 608 22.55 -9.77 -26.83
N LEU A 609 21.35 -9.93 -27.39
CA LEU A 609 20.27 -10.67 -26.77
C LEU A 609 20.62 -12.15 -26.57
N THR A 610 21.33 -12.75 -27.51
CA THR A 610 21.80 -14.14 -27.40
C THR A 610 22.75 -14.29 -26.23
N LEU A 611 23.72 -13.38 -26.10
CA LEU A 611 24.65 -13.37 -24.97
C LEU A 611 23.94 -13.18 -23.62
N THR A 612 22.91 -12.33 -23.60
CA THR A 612 22.15 -11.95 -22.40
C THR A 612 21.19 -13.03 -21.92
N LEU A 613 20.38 -13.59 -22.82
CA LEU A 613 19.22 -14.43 -22.45
C LEU A 613 19.45 -15.93 -22.65
N SER A 614 20.33 -16.34 -23.56
CA SER A 614 20.54 -17.77 -23.83
C SER A 614 21.00 -18.51 -22.58
N LEU A 615 20.55 -19.76 -22.43
CA LEU A 615 20.94 -20.67 -21.36
C LEU A 615 22.17 -21.51 -21.74
N LYS A 616 22.66 -21.39 -22.98
CA LYS A 616 23.86 -22.08 -23.47
C LYS A 616 25.14 -21.53 -22.81
N PRO A 617 26.19 -22.35 -22.65
CA PRO A 617 27.51 -21.89 -22.22
C PRO A 617 28.07 -20.79 -23.13
N VAL A 618 28.87 -19.87 -22.58
CA VAL A 618 29.50 -18.79 -23.35
C VAL A 618 30.29 -19.28 -24.57
N PRO A 619 31.07 -20.38 -24.51
CA PRO A 619 31.77 -20.90 -25.70
C PRO A 619 30.83 -21.29 -26.84
N GLU A 620 29.71 -21.95 -26.56
CA GLU A 620 28.71 -22.32 -27.59
C GLU A 620 28.03 -21.08 -28.18
N ILE A 621 27.78 -20.06 -27.35
CA ILE A 621 27.25 -18.77 -27.83
C ILE A 621 28.25 -18.07 -28.74
N GLN A 622 29.54 -18.11 -28.41
CA GLN A 622 30.60 -17.54 -29.23
C GLN A 622 30.68 -18.25 -30.59
N GLU A 623 30.58 -19.58 -30.62
CA GLU A 623 30.50 -20.36 -31.87
C GLU A 623 29.28 -19.97 -32.71
N LEU A 624 28.11 -19.88 -32.09
CA LEU A 624 26.87 -19.45 -32.74
C LEU A 624 26.98 -18.02 -33.31
N ILE A 625 27.58 -17.10 -32.56
CA ILE A 625 27.82 -15.72 -33.00
C ILE A 625 28.85 -15.68 -34.14
N LEU A 626 29.90 -16.50 -34.09
CA LEU A 626 30.88 -16.62 -35.18
C LEU A 626 30.22 -17.13 -36.46
N GLU A 627 29.38 -18.16 -36.36
CA GLU A 627 28.61 -18.69 -37.49
C GLU A 627 27.64 -17.63 -38.05
N HIS A 628 26.96 -16.90 -37.16
CA HIS A 628 26.07 -15.81 -37.52
C HIS A 628 26.81 -14.70 -38.28
N ARG A 629 27.97 -14.25 -37.78
CA ARG A 629 28.82 -13.24 -38.43
C ARG A 629 29.37 -13.70 -39.76
N ALA A 630 29.70 -14.99 -39.90
CA ALA A 630 30.12 -15.57 -41.17
C ALA A 630 28.99 -15.65 -42.21
N ASN A 631 27.73 -15.57 -41.76
CA ASN A 631 26.53 -15.76 -42.58
C ASN A 631 25.46 -14.69 -42.32
N LEU A 632 25.86 -13.42 -42.30
CA LEU A 632 24.92 -12.30 -42.10
C LEU A 632 23.76 -12.38 -43.11
N GLY A 633 22.54 -12.13 -42.61
CA GLY A 633 21.30 -12.28 -43.39
C GLY A 633 20.67 -13.67 -43.42
N LYS A 634 21.34 -14.73 -42.91
CA LYS A 634 20.71 -16.06 -42.70
C LYS A 634 19.93 -16.17 -41.39
N TRP A 635 19.97 -15.13 -40.55
CA TRP A 635 19.25 -15.05 -39.26
C TRP A 635 19.56 -16.19 -38.28
N ILE A 636 20.81 -16.65 -38.24
CA ILE A 636 21.25 -17.79 -37.42
C ILE A 636 21.05 -17.52 -35.92
N ALA A 637 21.64 -16.44 -35.39
CA ALA A 637 21.51 -16.07 -33.97
C ALA A 637 20.06 -15.73 -33.60
N GLN A 638 19.37 -14.97 -34.46
CA GLN A 638 17.96 -14.62 -34.29
C GLN A 638 17.05 -15.86 -34.17
N THR A 639 17.24 -16.83 -35.07
CA THR A 639 16.42 -18.04 -35.10
C THR A 639 16.71 -18.92 -33.88
N ALA A 640 17.99 -19.15 -33.59
CA ALA A 640 18.40 -19.95 -32.44
C ALA A 640 17.88 -19.37 -31.11
N LEU A 641 17.97 -18.04 -30.93
CA LEU A 641 17.44 -17.39 -29.74
C LEU A 641 15.91 -17.41 -29.69
N ALA A 642 15.24 -17.16 -30.82
CA ALA A 642 13.78 -17.22 -30.91
C ALA A 642 13.25 -18.60 -30.53
N GLU A 643 13.89 -19.67 -31.00
CA GLU A 643 13.55 -21.04 -30.66
C GLU A 643 13.77 -21.33 -29.18
N GLU A 644 14.94 -20.99 -28.64
CA GLU A 644 15.28 -21.24 -27.23
C GLU A 644 14.34 -20.51 -26.27
N MET A 645 14.10 -19.21 -26.50
CA MET A 645 13.24 -18.41 -25.62
C MET A 645 11.77 -18.79 -25.75
N THR A 646 11.28 -19.08 -26.97
CA THR A 646 9.88 -19.50 -27.18
C THR A 646 9.63 -20.86 -26.56
N TYR A 647 10.57 -21.80 -26.68
CA TYR A 647 10.49 -23.09 -25.99
C TYR A 647 10.50 -22.92 -24.48
N LEU A 648 11.40 -22.09 -23.95
CA LEU A 648 11.47 -21.83 -22.52
C LEU A 648 10.14 -21.31 -21.97
N VAL A 649 9.55 -20.31 -22.63
CA VAL A 649 8.36 -19.59 -22.17
C VAL A 649 7.05 -20.34 -22.49
N HIS A 650 6.87 -20.80 -23.73
CA HIS A 650 5.63 -21.38 -24.24
C HIS A 650 5.68 -22.89 -24.48
N GLY A 651 6.81 -23.55 -24.18
CA GLY A 651 6.99 -24.99 -24.34
C GLY A 651 7.03 -25.44 -25.79
N GLU A 652 7.04 -26.76 -25.98
CA GLU A 652 7.11 -27.41 -27.29
C GLU A 652 5.94 -27.02 -28.20
N ARG A 653 4.72 -27.00 -27.66
CA ARG A 653 3.52 -26.62 -28.42
C ARG A 653 3.58 -25.18 -28.91
N GLY A 654 3.96 -24.25 -28.04
CA GLY A 654 4.07 -22.83 -28.41
C GLY A 654 5.15 -22.58 -29.46
N LEU A 655 6.29 -23.26 -29.34
CA LEU A 655 7.36 -23.19 -30.35
C LEU A 655 6.90 -23.71 -31.71
N ASP A 656 6.27 -24.89 -31.74
CA ASP A 656 5.76 -25.48 -32.98
C ASP A 656 4.72 -24.58 -33.65
N VAL A 657 3.77 -24.02 -32.89
CA VAL A 657 2.80 -23.03 -33.40
C VAL A 657 3.51 -21.81 -33.99
N ALA A 658 4.50 -21.27 -33.28
CA ALA A 658 5.24 -20.10 -33.74
C ALA A 658 6.00 -20.37 -35.05
N GLN A 659 6.66 -21.52 -35.16
CA GLN A 659 7.39 -21.94 -36.36
C GLN A 659 6.45 -22.18 -37.54
N ARG A 660 5.31 -22.87 -37.33
CA ARG A 660 4.28 -23.08 -38.37
C ARG A 660 3.71 -21.77 -38.88
N CYS A 661 3.32 -20.86 -37.99
CA CYS A 661 2.82 -19.53 -38.35
C CYS A 661 3.88 -18.69 -39.09
N SER A 662 5.14 -18.76 -38.67
CA SER A 662 6.27 -18.08 -39.32
C SER A 662 6.55 -18.61 -40.73
N LYS A 663 6.48 -19.93 -40.91
CA LYS A 663 6.58 -20.58 -42.21
C LYS A 663 5.43 -20.16 -43.12
N ALA A 664 4.18 -20.19 -42.64
CA ALA A 664 3.01 -19.78 -43.42
C ALA A 664 3.11 -18.30 -43.89
N MET A 665 3.48 -17.38 -42.98
CA MET A 665 3.61 -15.95 -43.27
C MET A 665 4.70 -15.61 -44.29
N PHE A 666 5.89 -16.21 -44.17
CA PHE A 666 7.09 -15.78 -44.92
C PHE A 666 7.58 -16.78 -45.98
N GLY A 667 7.14 -18.03 -45.93
CA GLY A 667 7.56 -19.10 -46.83
C GLY A 667 6.44 -19.95 -47.46
N GLY A 668 5.16 -19.73 -47.11
CA GLY A 668 4.12 -20.74 -47.36
C GLY A 668 3.37 -20.66 -48.68
N SER A 669 3.08 -21.85 -49.22
CA SER A 669 1.98 -22.13 -50.15
C SER A 669 0.63 -21.99 -49.42
N VAL A 670 -0.49 -22.12 -50.14
CA VAL A 670 -1.85 -22.08 -49.54
C VAL A 670 -2.02 -23.17 -48.47
N GLU A 671 -1.36 -24.31 -48.64
CA GLU A 671 -1.43 -25.48 -47.76
C GLU A 671 -0.90 -25.19 -46.34
N ASP A 672 0.12 -24.33 -46.20
CA ASP A 672 0.65 -23.95 -44.88
C ASP A 672 -0.37 -23.12 -44.07
N TRP A 673 -1.30 -22.43 -44.74
CA TRP A 673 -2.41 -21.69 -44.12
C TRP A 673 -3.60 -22.57 -43.78
N ASP A 674 -3.91 -23.54 -44.64
CA ASP A 674 -4.98 -24.51 -44.39
C ASP A 674 -4.68 -25.38 -43.17
N ASN A 675 -3.41 -25.66 -42.86
CA ASN A 675 -3.03 -26.46 -41.70
C ASN A 675 -3.17 -25.74 -40.34
N LEU A 676 -3.58 -24.47 -40.32
CA LEU A 676 -3.84 -23.70 -39.09
C LEU A 676 -5.35 -23.65 -38.80
N ASP A 677 -5.73 -23.94 -37.55
CA ASP A 677 -7.14 -23.85 -37.15
C ASP A 677 -7.63 -22.39 -37.05
N ARG A 678 -8.96 -22.24 -36.96
CA ARG A 678 -9.63 -20.93 -36.95
C ARG A 678 -9.19 -20.06 -35.77
N GLU A 679 -9.05 -20.63 -34.57
CA GLU A 679 -8.69 -19.86 -33.37
C GLU A 679 -7.23 -19.39 -33.43
N THR A 680 -6.32 -20.24 -33.89
CA THR A 680 -4.90 -19.91 -34.09
C THR A 680 -4.75 -18.77 -35.10
N LEU A 681 -5.48 -18.80 -36.22
CA LEU A 681 -5.45 -17.73 -37.22
C LEU A 681 -6.01 -16.41 -36.67
N ILE A 682 -7.10 -16.44 -35.91
CA ILE A 682 -7.67 -15.23 -35.29
C ILE A 682 -6.69 -14.64 -34.26
N ASN A 683 -6.09 -15.48 -33.43
CA ASN A 683 -5.10 -15.05 -32.43
C ASN A 683 -3.79 -14.54 -33.07
N LEU A 684 -3.40 -15.11 -34.22
CA LEU A 684 -2.21 -14.72 -34.97
C LEU A 684 -2.30 -13.29 -35.50
N PHE A 685 -3.45 -12.91 -36.08
CA PHE A 685 -3.66 -11.59 -36.68
C PHE A 685 -4.19 -10.55 -35.68
N GLY A 686 -4.88 -10.99 -34.62
CA GLY A 686 -5.52 -10.11 -33.65
C GLY A 686 -6.68 -9.30 -34.26
N ALA A 687 -7.45 -8.62 -33.39
CA ALA A 687 -8.62 -7.85 -33.83
C ALA A 687 -8.23 -6.66 -34.75
N SER A 688 -7.05 -6.07 -34.55
CA SER A 688 -6.59 -4.89 -35.30
C SER A 688 -6.12 -5.17 -36.72
N SER A 689 -5.83 -6.43 -37.07
CA SER A 689 -5.45 -6.85 -38.43
C SER A 689 -6.49 -7.76 -39.07
N THR A 690 -7.71 -7.78 -38.51
CA THR A 690 -8.84 -8.58 -39.00
C THR A 690 -9.95 -7.66 -39.51
N ALA A 691 -10.32 -7.80 -40.78
CA ALA A 691 -11.47 -7.14 -41.40
C ALA A 691 -12.70 -8.05 -41.31
N GLU A 692 -13.81 -7.51 -40.81
CA GLU A 692 -15.09 -8.20 -40.79
C GLU A 692 -15.93 -7.79 -42.01
N LEU A 693 -16.14 -8.72 -42.95
CA LEU A 693 -16.79 -8.44 -44.24
C LEU A 693 -17.98 -9.37 -44.47
N SER A 694 -19.02 -8.86 -45.12
CA SER A 694 -20.14 -9.68 -45.58
C SER A 694 -19.94 -10.13 -47.01
N ARG A 695 -20.18 -11.41 -47.32
CA ARG A 695 -20.09 -11.91 -48.71
C ARG A 695 -21.07 -11.20 -49.65
N LYS A 696 -22.21 -10.71 -49.14
CA LYS A 696 -23.23 -10.00 -49.94
C LYS A 696 -22.76 -8.64 -50.45
N SER A 697 -21.79 -8.00 -49.78
CA SER A 697 -21.27 -6.68 -50.16
C SER A 697 -20.05 -6.75 -51.07
N ILE A 698 -19.55 -7.94 -51.39
CA ILE A 698 -18.32 -8.15 -52.15
C ILE A 698 -18.65 -8.87 -53.46
N GLY A 699 -18.68 -8.13 -54.58
CA GLY A 699 -18.96 -8.69 -55.90
C GLY A 699 -17.70 -8.94 -56.73
N THR A 700 -16.69 -8.09 -56.54
CA THR A 700 -15.44 -8.12 -57.31
C THR A 700 -14.22 -8.21 -56.40
N MET A 701 -13.09 -8.64 -56.96
CA MET A 701 -11.81 -8.67 -56.25
C MET A 701 -11.40 -7.26 -55.80
N GLY A 702 -11.82 -6.21 -56.53
CA GLY A 702 -11.68 -4.81 -56.15
C GLY A 702 -12.43 -4.48 -54.85
N ASP A 703 -13.67 -4.94 -54.71
CA ASP A 703 -14.46 -4.76 -53.48
C ASP A 703 -13.82 -5.49 -52.30
N LEU A 704 -13.33 -6.71 -52.51
CA LEU A 704 -12.60 -7.47 -51.50
C LEU A 704 -11.32 -6.73 -51.09
N ALA A 705 -10.59 -6.18 -52.06
CA ALA A 705 -9.38 -5.42 -51.81
C ALA A 705 -9.66 -4.15 -50.99
N ASP A 706 -10.69 -3.39 -51.35
CA ASP A 706 -11.04 -2.17 -50.62
C ASP A 706 -11.61 -2.49 -49.22
N GLY A 707 -12.41 -3.55 -49.07
CA GLY A 707 -12.97 -3.96 -47.78
C GLY A 707 -11.97 -4.62 -46.83
N ALA A 708 -11.03 -5.41 -47.35
CA ALA A 708 -10.03 -6.10 -46.54
C ALA A 708 -8.89 -5.19 -46.07
N ARG A 709 -8.90 -3.92 -46.50
CA ARG A 709 -7.86 -2.96 -46.19
C ARG A 709 -8.24 -2.13 -44.96
N LEU A 710 -7.35 -2.13 -43.98
CA LEU A 710 -7.58 -1.51 -42.67
C LEU A 710 -6.93 -0.11 -42.55
N ASP A 711 -6.26 0.36 -43.60
CA ASP A 711 -5.71 1.72 -43.72
C ASP A 711 -6.58 2.60 -44.65
N SER A 712 -6.36 3.92 -44.67
CA SER A 712 -7.21 4.89 -45.41
C SER A 712 -7.01 4.92 -46.93
N HIS A 713 -6.27 3.97 -47.51
CA HIS A 713 -5.99 3.93 -48.94
C HIS A 713 -6.86 2.90 -49.66
N ARG A 714 -7.28 3.19 -50.91
CA ARG A 714 -8.02 2.23 -51.74
C ARG A 714 -7.13 1.02 -52.09
N GLY A 715 -7.51 -0.16 -51.61
CA GLY A 715 -6.90 -1.46 -51.92
C GLY A 715 -6.95 -1.81 -53.41
N SER A 716 -8.03 -1.49 -54.10
CA SER A 716 -8.20 -1.71 -55.55
C SER A 716 -7.15 -0.98 -56.40
N ALA A 717 -6.61 0.15 -55.93
CA ALA A 717 -5.52 0.87 -56.59
C ALA A 717 -4.17 0.14 -56.47
N LEU A 718 -3.88 -0.48 -55.32
CA LEU A 718 -2.67 -1.30 -55.14
C LEU A 718 -2.78 -2.67 -55.81
N MET A 719 -4.00 -3.16 -56.04
CA MET A 719 -4.20 -4.35 -56.85
C MET A 719 -3.66 -4.16 -58.27
N LYS A 720 -3.94 -3.01 -58.89
CA LYS A 720 -3.47 -2.69 -60.25
C LYS A 720 -1.94 -2.65 -60.36
N SER A 721 -1.24 -2.26 -59.29
CA SER A 721 0.23 -2.32 -59.24
C SER A 721 0.78 -3.73 -58.96
N GLY A 722 -0.11 -4.72 -58.85
CA GLY A 722 0.23 -6.12 -58.62
C GLY A 722 0.67 -6.44 -57.20
N ALA A 723 0.31 -5.59 -56.23
CA ALA A 723 0.67 -5.75 -54.83
C ALA A 723 -0.36 -6.58 -54.03
N PHE A 724 -1.52 -6.93 -54.60
CA PHE A 724 -2.58 -7.64 -53.90
C PHE A 724 -2.54 -9.15 -54.16
N ARG A 725 -2.63 -9.94 -53.08
CA ARG A 725 -2.75 -11.39 -53.13
C ARG A 725 -3.81 -11.89 -52.16
N VAL A 726 -4.54 -12.92 -52.56
CA VAL A 726 -5.51 -13.62 -51.70
C VAL A 726 -5.08 -15.08 -51.62
N ASN A 727 -4.89 -15.57 -50.40
CA ASN A 727 -4.33 -16.88 -50.10
C ASN A 727 -3.06 -17.16 -50.95
N GLY A 728 -2.19 -16.16 -51.11
CA GLY A 728 -0.96 -16.27 -51.90
C GLY A 728 -1.09 -16.08 -53.43
N THR A 729 -2.29 -16.23 -53.99
CA THR A 729 -2.59 -16.02 -55.42
C THR A 729 -2.67 -14.54 -55.75
N LYS A 730 -1.97 -14.11 -56.80
CA LYS A 730 -1.91 -12.70 -57.22
C LYS A 730 -3.11 -12.32 -58.08
N TYR A 731 -3.77 -11.22 -57.72
CA TYR A 731 -4.85 -10.63 -58.50
C TYR A 731 -4.47 -9.22 -58.92
N VAL A 732 -4.74 -8.88 -60.18
CA VAL A 732 -4.39 -7.58 -60.78
C VAL A 732 -5.57 -6.85 -61.42
N ASP A 733 -6.66 -7.57 -61.70
CA ASP A 733 -7.88 -7.01 -62.28
C ASP A 733 -8.92 -6.76 -61.18
N PRO A 734 -9.21 -5.50 -60.83
CA PRO A 734 -10.22 -5.18 -59.83
C PRO A 734 -11.64 -5.58 -60.21
N ASN A 735 -11.93 -5.77 -61.50
CA ASN A 735 -13.27 -6.13 -61.97
C ASN A 735 -13.49 -7.65 -62.01
N ALA A 736 -12.48 -8.46 -61.68
CA ALA A 736 -12.62 -9.91 -61.63
C ALA A 736 -13.67 -10.30 -60.57
N ALA A 737 -14.56 -11.23 -60.92
CA ALA A 737 -15.57 -11.75 -59.99
C ALA A 737 -14.91 -12.56 -58.86
N VAL A 738 -15.49 -12.50 -57.67
CA VAL A 738 -15.01 -13.27 -56.51
C VAL A 738 -15.61 -14.67 -56.50
N ASP A 739 -14.76 -15.69 -56.41
CA ASP A 739 -15.15 -17.07 -56.13
C ASP A 739 -14.83 -17.41 -54.67
N PHE A 740 -15.88 -17.44 -53.84
CA PHE A 740 -15.76 -17.66 -52.39
C PHE A 740 -15.23 -19.05 -52.01
N ASP A 741 -15.41 -20.06 -52.86
CA ASP A 741 -14.91 -21.41 -52.60
C ASP A 741 -13.39 -21.48 -52.81
N LEU A 742 -12.85 -20.62 -53.68
CA LEU A 742 -11.41 -20.52 -53.95
C LEU A 742 -10.67 -19.55 -53.02
N ILE A 743 -11.35 -18.50 -52.53
CA ILE A 743 -10.72 -17.50 -51.67
C ILE A 743 -10.82 -17.79 -50.18
N ARG A 744 -11.53 -18.84 -49.76
CA ARG A 744 -11.62 -19.25 -48.35
C ARG A 744 -10.69 -20.43 -48.08
N LEU A 745 -10.03 -20.38 -46.93
CA LEU A 745 -9.26 -21.50 -46.40
C LEU A 745 -10.21 -22.63 -45.99
N ALA A 746 -9.86 -23.87 -46.34
CA ALA A 746 -10.74 -25.02 -46.22
C ALA A 746 -11.07 -25.35 -44.76
N ASN A 747 -10.07 -25.25 -43.87
CA ASN A 747 -10.21 -25.65 -42.47
C ASN A 747 -10.77 -24.54 -41.55
N SER A 748 -10.58 -23.27 -41.89
CA SER A 748 -10.98 -22.15 -41.02
C SER A 748 -12.17 -21.34 -41.54
N GLY A 749 -12.47 -21.42 -42.85
CA GLY A 749 -13.46 -20.60 -43.52
C GLY A 749 -13.12 -19.10 -43.57
N LEU A 750 -11.87 -18.73 -43.27
CA LEU A 750 -11.34 -17.37 -43.31
C LEU A 750 -10.61 -17.11 -44.62
N THR A 751 -10.32 -15.84 -44.93
CA THR A 751 -9.55 -15.46 -46.12
C THR A 751 -8.34 -14.64 -45.72
N ILE A 752 -7.15 -14.97 -46.23
CA ILE A 752 -5.92 -14.20 -45.94
C ILE A 752 -5.60 -13.32 -47.12
N VAL A 753 -5.49 -12.03 -46.84
CA VAL A 753 -5.13 -11.01 -47.80
C VAL A 753 -3.72 -10.51 -47.52
N LYS A 754 -2.91 -10.38 -48.57
CA LYS A 754 -1.55 -9.84 -48.49
C LYS A 754 -1.38 -8.64 -49.41
N TRP A 755 -0.80 -7.58 -48.85
CA TRP A 755 -0.44 -6.34 -49.49
C TRP A 755 1.09 -6.22 -49.56
N GLY A 756 1.63 -6.31 -50.76
CA GLY A 756 3.07 -6.24 -51.00
C GLY A 756 3.83 -7.38 -50.32
N ARG A 757 4.93 -7.05 -49.63
CA ARG A 757 5.82 -8.06 -49.02
C ARG A 757 5.49 -8.41 -47.56
N ARG A 758 4.98 -7.46 -46.77
CA ARG A 758 4.91 -7.56 -45.31
C ARG A 758 3.56 -7.24 -44.68
N SER A 759 2.61 -6.66 -45.42
CA SER A 759 1.31 -6.31 -44.86
C SER A 759 0.33 -7.43 -45.15
N PHE A 760 -0.34 -7.92 -44.11
CA PHE A 760 -1.35 -8.96 -44.20
C PHE A 760 -2.59 -8.53 -43.43
N SER A 761 -3.74 -9.02 -43.87
CA SER A 761 -5.02 -8.82 -43.20
C SER A 761 -5.81 -10.11 -43.26
N LEU A 762 -6.47 -10.45 -42.17
CA LEU A 762 -7.36 -11.59 -42.09
C LEU A 762 -8.77 -11.11 -42.37
N VAL A 763 -9.49 -11.73 -43.30
CA VAL A 763 -10.90 -11.43 -43.55
C VAL A 763 -11.73 -12.50 -42.85
N LYS A 764 -12.54 -12.02 -41.90
CA LYS A 764 -13.55 -12.80 -41.20
C LYS A 764 -14.91 -12.52 -41.83
N TRP A 765 -15.47 -13.54 -42.47
CA TRP A 765 -16.80 -13.48 -43.06
C TRP A 765 -17.85 -13.54 -41.94
N ILE A 766 -18.74 -12.54 -41.87
CA ILE A 766 -19.72 -12.36 -40.77
C ILE A 766 -21.11 -12.92 -41.07
N ASP A 767 -21.29 -13.53 -42.23
CA ASP A 767 -22.57 -13.95 -42.79
C ASP A 767 -22.69 -15.46 -43.01
#